data_AF-A0A5C2STH5-F1
#
_entry.id   AF-A0A5C2STH5-F1
#
_cell.length_a   1.000
_cell.length_b   1.000
_cell.length_c   1.000
_cell.angle_alpha   90.00
_cell.angle_beta   90.00
_cell.angle_gamma   90.00
#
_symmetry.space_group_name_H-M   'P 1'
#
loop_
_entity.id
_entity.type
_entity.pdbx_description
1 polymer ?
#
loop_
_entity_poly.entity_id
_entity_poly.type
_entity_poly.pdbx_seq_one_letter_code
_entity_poly.pdbx_strand_id
1 'polypeptide(L)'
;MTLQPLLLPNEIVDQILDCALTIPEETFRAWRTPHTFAGTPHLHPYRVLATSWQWYRVGAPYLYEAAILRTKEQVHDFCEAICKYHRGEKLSRYLRRLRVDGGYSPELGQIMKMAGPQLTELFLCFDISIDDNFKGLLRSLEQVNPSRLLLDASLAMRHDVPVARMDALSTAISHTVPSWSKLRRIDISPGFSLPNDLLEYLLELPQVEYVSSDIKVDSNEFTLEWLDEVLRPILERPALKMLQFRNGKAWLLRGLSTWGAALHGVRHKLILGEGKNMVPLADFPDMSVIVPEPTSLPELPDKIWARIIWIATHYDGYDPAVDSYEMTVWANNADRRVALNTRLQILRVCKRFHRIGREHLYSHPFLFREKTEPFLLHLQRNPDLASLVRVLHVDPGYMDHHDARFKHISAPFLNLVRVNSGIQVFPGLLKYAEEGSLLPLESLEQCIASPDMRKQHLAPTDMITPSMFLKLPHLRRVVLAGGRAGRLGEVVVDLPHLECLHLYEPGVDLTKLFRDMNLPHLREFGFKPTSQAAVTVLDFLKVHGAKLDVLTINLESYDEDFKQPLFDHCPNVTELRLETTGWVPSLIPFLAKSKPHPCIERITLPRAGLGRQYGTGIVLGDPDGGIGILDPLEPWVEFVQFLSKHRDKFPVLTELRVLGDFAWPVNQWQYRKSDVWVATSVALALHKTSIALADKTGTRWCRFDLNNT
;
A
#
# COMPACT_ATOMS: atom_id res chain seq x y z
N MET A 1 -42.36 38.58 -16.47
CA MET A 1 -42.05 38.39 -15.04
C MET A 1 -40.55 38.24 -14.90
N THR A 2 -39.86 39.29 -14.50
CA THR A 2 -38.44 39.23 -14.10
C THR A 2 -38.40 38.52 -12.75
N LEU A 3 -37.96 37.25 -12.73
CA LEU A 3 -37.65 36.56 -11.49
C LEU A 3 -36.61 37.40 -10.75
N GLN A 4 -37.02 38.02 -9.63
CA GLN A 4 -36.04 38.59 -8.71
C GLN A 4 -35.09 37.46 -8.31
N PRO A 5 -33.78 37.61 -8.50
CA PRO A 5 -32.84 36.60 -8.06
C PRO A 5 -33.05 36.42 -6.55
N LEU A 6 -33.25 35.16 -6.13
CA LEU A 6 -33.33 34.78 -4.73
C LEU A 6 -32.03 35.24 -4.04
N LEU A 7 -32.11 36.38 -3.37
CA LEU A 7 -31.03 36.93 -2.55
C LEU A 7 -30.99 36.10 -1.27
N LEU A 8 -30.04 35.17 -1.21
CA LEU A 8 -29.74 34.47 0.03
C LEU A 8 -29.16 35.47 1.05
N PRO A 9 -29.58 35.41 2.33
CA PRO A 9 -28.94 36.19 3.40
C PRO A 9 -27.43 35.90 3.47
N ASN A 10 -26.64 36.89 3.90
CA ASN A 10 -25.18 36.75 3.94
C ASN A 10 -24.77 35.57 4.82
N GLU A 11 -25.50 35.30 5.90
CA GLU A 11 -25.23 34.24 6.87
C GLU A 11 -25.34 32.85 6.24
N ILE A 12 -26.27 32.67 5.29
CA ILE A 12 -26.42 31.40 4.56
C ILE A 12 -25.34 31.27 3.50
N VAL A 13 -25.04 32.37 2.79
CA VAL A 13 -23.94 32.41 1.82
C VAL A 13 -22.60 32.12 2.52
N ASP A 14 -22.38 32.66 3.71
CA ASP A 14 -21.20 32.47 4.53
C ASP A 14 -20.96 30.99 4.85
N GLN A 15 -21.96 30.28 5.39
CA GLN A 15 -21.87 28.84 5.69
C GLN A 15 -21.61 27.98 4.44
N ILE A 16 -22.28 28.30 3.33
CA ILE A 16 -22.07 27.58 2.06
C ILE A 16 -20.64 27.78 1.58
N LEU A 17 -20.15 29.02 1.63
CA LEU A 17 -18.83 29.39 1.13
C LEU A 17 -17.70 28.89 2.03
N ASP A 18 -17.88 28.86 3.34
CA ASP A 18 -16.93 28.22 4.25
C ASP A 18 -16.74 26.74 3.90
N CYS A 19 -17.83 25.98 3.76
CA CYS A 19 -17.75 24.59 3.34
C CYS A 19 -17.16 24.40 1.93
N ALA A 20 -17.44 25.32 0.99
CA ALA A 20 -17.04 25.16 -0.41
C ALA A 20 -15.61 25.66 -0.72
N LEU A 21 -15.09 26.62 0.04
CA LEU A 21 -13.84 27.32 -0.27
C LEU A 21 -12.72 27.07 0.74
N THR A 22 -13.05 26.77 1.99
CA THR A 22 -12.05 26.55 3.04
C THR A 22 -11.29 25.25 2.80
N ILE A 23 -9.97 25.31 2.85
CA ILE A 23 -9.12 24.11 2.84
C ILE A 23 -9.15 23.51 4.26
N PRO A 24 -9.64 22.26 4.45
CA PRO A 24 -9.65 21.62 5.76
C PRO A 24 -8.24 21.55 6.36
N GLU A 25 -8.12 21.69 7.68
CA GLU A 25 -6.82 21.64 8.36
C GLU A 25 -6.09 20.32 8.11
N GLU A 26 -6.83 19.21 8.08
CA GLU A 26 -6.31 17.88 7.80
C GLU A 26 -5.71 17.81 6.40
N THR A 27 -6.38 18.41 5.40
CA THR A 27 -5.89 18.48 4.02
C THR A 27 -4.66 19.37 3.91
N PHE A 28 -4.65 20.54 4.56
CA PHE A 28 -3.53 21.46 4.53
C PHE A 28 -2.28 20.84 5.17
N ARG A 29 -2.44 20.18 6.32
CA ARG A 29 -1.36 19.59 7.12
C ARG A 29 -0.99 18.16 6.70
N ALA A 30 -1.75 17.54 5.78
CA ALA A 30 -1.44 16.20 5.30
C ALA A 30 -0.06 16.18 4.62
N TRP A 31 0.81 15.28 5.10
CA TRP A 31 2.12 15.06 4.49
C TRP A 31 1.99 14.66 3.03
N ARG A 32 2.99 14.97 2.22
CA ARG A 32 2.98 14.53 0.83
C ARG A 32 3.13 13.02 0.79
N THR A 33 2.12 12.41 0.20
CA THR A 33 2.08 11.00 -0.12
C THR A 33 1.67 10.88 -1.58
N PRO A 34 1.92 9.73 -2.21
CA PRO A 34 1.36 9.43 -3.52
C PRO A 34 -0.13 9.79 -3.60
N HIS A 35 -0.88 9.50 -2.54
CA HIS A 35 -2.33 9.76 -2.46
C HIS A 35 -2.68 11.24 -2.36
N THR A 36 -1.97 12.05 -1.56
CA THR A 36 -2.31 13.48 -1.41
C THR A 36 -2.02 14.27 -2.69
N PHE A 37 -1.06 13.85 -3.50
CA PHE A 37 -0.79 14.44 -4.81
C PHE A 37 -1.78 13.98 -5.88
N ALA A 38 -2.05 12.68 -5.99
CA ALA A 38 -2.93 12.10 -7.01
C ALA A 38 -4.43 12.39 -6.79
N GLY A 39 -4.86 12.40 -5.52
CA GLY A 39 -6.26 12.46 -5.13
C GLY A 39 -6.84 13.85 -4.93
N THR A 40 -6.04 14.92 -5.05
CA THR A 40 -6.55 16.30 -4.91
C THR A 40 -7.05 16.79 -6.27
N PRO A 41 -8.37 16.83 -6.54
CA PRO A 41 -8.89 17.37 -7.79
C PRO A 41 -8.52 18.85 -7.93
N HIS A 42 -8.29 19.29 -9.18
CA HIS A 42 -8.27 20.71 -9.52
C HIS A 42 -9.70 21.26 -9.45
N LEU A 43 -10.28 21.34 -8.25
CA LEU A 43 -11.46 22.16 -8.07
C LEU A 43 -11.07 23.59 -8.43
N HIS A 44 -11.97 24.30 -9.09
CA HIS A 44 -11.85 25.73 -9.34
C HIS A 44 -12.78 26.47 -8.35
N PRO A 45 -12.46 26.48 -7.04
CA PRO A 45 -13.33 27.07 -6.03
C PRO A 45 -13.61 28.54 -6.32
N TYR A 46 -12.71 29.25 -7.02
CA TYR A 46 -12.94 30.61 -7.49
C TYR A 46 -14.17 30.77 -8.41
N ARG A 47 -14.61 29.72 -9.13
CA ARG A 47 -15.82 29.79 -9.97
C ARG A 47 -17.08 30.02 -9.13
N VAL A 48 -17.09 29.54 -7.89
CA VAL A 48 -18.17 29.79 -6.92
C VAL A 48 -18.27 31.29 -6.60
N LEU A 49 -17.13 32.00 -6.58
CA LEU A 49 -17.09 33.45 -6.35
C LEU A 49 -17.55 34.27 -7.58
N ALA A 50 -17.53 33.68 -8.78
CA ALA A 50 -17.96 34.35 -10.01
C ALA A 50 -19.49 34.44 -10.14
N THR A 51 -20.25 33.85 -9.20
CA THR A 51 -21.72 33.83 -9.22
C THR A 51 -22.34 35.21 -8.99
N SER A 52 -21.83 35.99 -8.03
CA SER A 52 -22.31 37.34 -7.71
C SER A 52 -21.29 38.15 -6.90
N TRP A 53 -21.47 39.47 -6.86
CA TRP A 53 -20.67 40.35 -6.01
C TRP A 53 -20.78 40.01 -4.51
N GLN A 54 -21.96 39.58 -4.06
CA GLN A 54 -22.18 39.18 -2.68
C GLN A 54 -21.34 37.94 -2.34
N TRP A 55 -21.37 36.92 -3.19
CA TRP A 55 -20.59 35.69 -3.02
C TRP A 55 -19.09 35.97 -3.07
N TYR A 56 -18.62 36.82 -3.99
CA TYR A 56 -17.23 37.26 -3.99
C TYR A 56 -16.83 37.95 -2.68
N ARG A 57 -17.65 38.89 -2.19
CA ARG A 57 -17.35 39.65 -0.97
C ARG A 57 -17.30 38.77 0.28
N VAL A 58 -18.25 37.83 0.41
CA VAL A 58 -18.36 36.91 1.55
C VAL A 58 -17.32 35.78 1.46
N GLY A 59 -17.07 35.27 0.26
CA GLY A 59 -16.22 34.11 0.03
C GLY A 59 -14.72 34.39 -0.10
N ALA A 60 -14.31 35.61 -0.46
CA ALA A 60 -12.90 35.95 -0.63
C ALA A 60 -12.04 35.66 0.62
N PRO A 61 -12.48 35.96 1.86
CA PRO A 61 -11.74 35.56 3.06
C PRO A 61 -11.45 34.06 3.11
N TYR A 62 -12.46 33.20 2.87
CA TYR A 62 -12.32 31.74 2.90
C TYR A 62 -11.39 31.22 1.81
N LEU A 63 -11.51 31.73 0.58
CA LEU A 63 -10.67 31.31 -0.55
C LEU A 63 -9.17 31.65 -0.33
N TYR A 64 -8.89 32.79 0.30
CA TYR A 64 -7.51 33.28 0.49
C TYR A 64 -6.94 33.01 1.88
N GLU A 65 -7.69 32.36 2.78
CA GLU A 65 -7.22 32.04 4.14
C GLU A 65 -6.05 31.05 4.13
N ALA A 66 -6.09 30.07 3.21
CA ALA A 66 -5.04 29.08 3.03
C ALA A 66 -4.62 28.97 1.56
N ALA A 67 -3.32 28.81 1.32
CA ALA A 67 -2.77 28.59 -0.01
C ALA A 67 -1.83 27.37 -0.02
N ILE A 68 -2.02 26.48 -1.00
CA ILE A 68 -1.10 25.38 -1.28
C ILE A 68 -0.47 25.60 -2.65
N LEU A 69 0.77 26.09 -2.65
CA LEU A 69 1.53 26.44 -3.84
C LEU A 69 2.50 25.31 -4.18
N ARG A 70 2.32 24.67 -5.35
CA ARG A 70 3.07 23.48 -5.77
C ARG A 70 3.96 23.71 -6.97
N THR A 71 3.71 24.78 -7.73
CA THR A 71 4.44 25.09 -8.95
C THR A 71 4.80 26.57 -9.00
N LYS A 72 5.78 26.93 -9.83
CA LYS A 72 6.18 28.33 -10.04
C LYS A 72 5.06 29.17 -10.62
N GLU A 73 4.29 28.59 -11.52
CA GLU A 73 3.14 29.24 -12.15
C GLU A 73 2.07 29.55 -11.09
N GLN A 74 1.77 28.61 -10.18
CA GLN A 74 0.87 28.86 -9.05
C GLN A 74 1.40 29.96 -8.12
N VAL A 75 2.69 29.97 -7.82
CA VAL A 75 3.32 31.03 -7.01
C VAL A 75 3.21 32.38 -7.71
N HIS A 76 3.48 32.44 -9.01
CA HIS A 76 3.35 33.65 -9.81
C HIS A 76 1.91 34.18 -9.84
N ASP A 77 0.96 33.34 -10.23
CA ASP A 77 -0.46 33.71 -10.33
C ASP A 77 -1.03 34.16 -8.98
N PHE A 78 -0.67 33.46 -7.90
CA PHE A 78 -1.08 33.83 -6.55
C PHE A 78 -0.45 35.15 -6.12
N CYS A 79 0.83 35.37 -6.44
CA CYS A 79 1.50 36.65 -6.19
C CYS A 79 0.84 37.79 -6.97
N GLU A 80 0.51 37.59 -8.24
CA GLU A 80 -0.22 38.60 -9.01
C GLU A 80 -1.54 38.95 -8.32
N ALA A 81 -2.32 37.93 -7.93
CA ALA A 81 -3.61 38.08 -7.26
C ALA A 81 -3.53 38.92 -5.98
N ILE A 82 -2.53 38.67 -5.11
CA ILE A 82 -2.45 39.31 -3.79
C ILE A 82 -1.51 40.51 -3.72
N CYS A 83 -0.62 40.73 -4.70
CA CYS A 83 0.38 41.79 -4.65
C CYS A 83 0.15 42.91 -5.66
N LYS A 84 -0.37 42.61 -6.86
CA LYS A 84 -0.41 43.58 -7.97
C LYS A 84 -1.76 44.27 -8.16
N TYR A 85 -2.87 43.57 -7.90
CA TYR A 85 -4.19 44.15 -8.09
C TYR A 85 -4.52 45.19 -7.03
N HIS A 86 -5.38 46.17 -7.36
CA HIS A 86 -5.82 47.25 -6.44
C HIS A 86 -6.45 46.75 -5.12
N ARG A 87 -6.83 45.47 -5.04
CA ARG A 87 -7.36 44.82 -3.83
C ARG A 87 -6.40 43.80 -3.20
N GLY A 88 -5.21 43.63 -3.77
CA GLY A 88 -4.24 42.61 -3.38
C GLY A 88 -3.87 42.73 -1.90
N GLU A 89 -3.58 43.94 -1.42
CA GLU A 89 -3.25 44.16 0.00
C GLU A 89 -4.36 43.71 0.95
N LYS A 90 -5.63 43.83 0.55
CA LYS A 90 -6.74 43.32 1.36
C LYS A 90 -6.78 41.79 1.34
N LEU A 91 -6.51 41.17 0.19
CA LEU A 91 -6.48 39.72 0.04
C LEU A 91 -5.31 39.09 0.80
N SER A 92 -4.13 39.72 0.78
CA SER A 92 -2.96 39.21 1.50
C SER A 92 -3.16 39.18 3.02
N ARG A 93 -4.04 40.05 3.56
CA ARG A 93 -4.40 40.06 4.99
C ARG A 93 -5.27 38.87 5.42
N TYR A 94 -5.92 38.19 4.47
CA TYR A 94 -6.70 36.98 4.76
C TYR A 94 -5.81 35.76 4.91
N LEU A 95 -4.64 35.73 4.27
CA LEU A 95 -3.76 34.57 4.28
C LEU A 95 -3.19 34.29 5.68
N ARG A 96 -3.57 33.13 6.23
CA ARG A 96 -3.12 32.60 7.53
C ARG A 96 -2.23 31.38 7.38
N ARG A 97 -2.51 30.54 6.39
CA ARG A 97 -1.84 29.25 6.20
C ARG A 97 -1.19 29.21 4.83
N LEU A 98 0.14 29.13 4.79
CA LEU A 98 0.89 29.06 3.54
C LEU A 98 1.66 27.75 3.46
N ARG A 99 1.38 26.95 2.43
CA ARG A 99 2.09 25.73 2.11
C ARG A 99 2.81 25.85 0.79
N VAL A 100 4.09 25.56 0.80
CA VAL A 100 4.98 25.63 -0.36
C VAL A 100 5.55 24.24 -0.61
N ASP A 101 4.96 23.52 -1.57
CA ASP A 101 5.45 22.22 -2.03
C ASP A 101 6.58 22.38 -3.07
N GLY A 102 6.70 23.56 -3.70
CA GLY A 102 7.72 23.90 -4.68
C GLY A 102 7.55 25.33 -5.22
N GLY A 103 8.36 25.69 -6.22
CA GLY A 103 8.28 27.00 -6.88
C GLY A 103 8.93 28.12 -6.08
N TYR A 104 10.06 27.84 -5.43
CA TYR A 104 10.83 28.84 -4.71
C TYR A 104 11.37 29.89 -5.70
N SER A 105 10.70 31.04 -5.75
CA SER A 105 10.97 32.13 -6.66
C SER A 105 10.93 33.50 -5.94
N PRO A 106 11.39 34.59 -6.58
CA PRO A 106 11.27 35.93 -6.01
C PRO A 106 9.83 36.32 -5.64
N GLU A 107 8.84 35.85 -6.39
CA GLU A 107 7.41 36.07 -6.14
C GLU A 107 6.95 35.45 -4.83
N LEU A 108 7.47 34.27 -4.45
CA LEU A 108 7.20 33.69 -3.13
C LEU A 108 7.68 34.63 -2.01
N GLY A 109 8.84 35.26 -2.20
CA GLY A 109 9.35 36.24 -1.26
C GLY A 109 8.43 37.46 -1.14
N GLN A 110 7.83 37.90 -2.25
CA GLN A 110 6.85 38.99 -2.25
C GLN A 110 5.55 38.58 -1.53
N ILE A 111 5.06 37.36 -1.74
CA ILE A 111 3.91 36.80 -1.00
C ILE A 111 4.19 36.83 0.50
N MET A 112 5.32 36.28 0.93
CA MET A 112 5.72 36.24 2.33
C MET A 112 5.91 37.63 2.93
N LYS A 113 6.46 38.60 2.17
CA LYS A 113 6.57 39.99 2.62
C LYS A 113 5.20 40.64 2.86
N MET A 114 4.22 40.36 1.99
CA MET A 114 2.89 40.97 2.05
C MET A 114 1.96 40.33 3.08
N ALA A 115 2.04 39.00 3.24
CA ALA A 115 1.16 38.23 4.13
C ALA A 115 1.82 37.83 5.46
N GLY A 116 3.15 37.91 5.55
CA GLY A 116 3.97 37.39 6.65
C GLY A 116 3.49 37.72 8.06
N PRO A 117 3.09 38.97 8.36
CA PRO A 117 2.58 39.34 9.67
C PRO A 117 1.32 38.58 10.12
N GLN A 118 0.54 38.04 9.18
CA GLN A 118 -0.72 37.34 9.42
C GLN A 118 -0.58 35.81 9.40
N LEU A 119 0.53 35.29 8.86
CA LEU A 119 0.77 33.84 8.75
C LEU A 119 0.89 33.21 10.13
N THR A 120 0.04 32.22 10.40
CA THR A 120 0.03 31.42 11.62
C THR A 120 0.62 30.03 11.40
N GLU A 121 0.51 29.49 10.18
CA GLU A 121 1.09 28.20 9.80
C GLU A 121 1.89 28.34 8.51
N LEU A 122 3.12 27.80 8.55
CA LEU A 122 4.01 27.73 7.41
C LEU A 122 4.41 26.28 7.16
N PHE A 123 4.14 25.78 5.97
CA PHE A 123 4.58 24.45 5.53
C PHE A 123 5.63 24.62 4.42
N LEU A 124 6.83 24.09 4.63
CA LEU A 124 7.95 24.15 3.70
C LEU A 124 8.38 22.75 3.27
N CYS A 125 8.57 22.59 1.97
CA CYS A 125 9.04 21.37 1.33
C CYS A 125 10.50 21.49 0.90
N PHE A 126 11.33 20.52 1.25
CA PHE A 126 12.75 20.48 0.89
C PHE A 126 13.03 19.88 -0.50
N ASP A 127 12.01 19.51 -1.27
CA ASP A 127 12.16 19.03 -2.64
C ASP A 127 12.38 20.20 -3.62
N ILE A 128 13.50 20.89 -3.44
CA ILE A 128 13.75 22.12 -4.19
C ILE A 128 14.27 21.79 -5.59
N SER A 129 13.57 22.25 -6.62
CA SER A 129 13.95 22.02 -8.02
C SER A 129 15.28 22.71 -8.35
N ILE A 130 16.00 22.25 -9.37
CA ILE A 130 17.20 22.93 -9.89
C ILE A 130 16.87 24.33 -10.42
N ASP A 131 15.64 24.54 -10.88
CA ASP A 131 15.26 25.84 -11.42
C ASP A 131 14.91 26.85 -10.32
N ASP A 132 14.73 26.41 -9.08
CA ASP A 132 14.33 27.26 -7.98
C ASP A 132 15.46 28.21 -7.54
N ASN A 133 15.08 29.40 -7.09
CA ASN A 133 15.96 30.49 -6.72
C ASN A 133 15.69 30.94 -5.28
N PHE A 134 16.66 30.69 -4.40
CA PHE A 134 16.58 31.06 -2.98
C PHE A 134 16.95 32.51 -2.69
N LYS A 135 17.43 33.26 -3.69
CA LYS A 135 17.82 34.66 -3.50
C LYS A 135 16.59 35.46 -3.05
N GLY A 136 16.63 35.94 -1.82
CA GLY A 136 15.55 36.70 -1.20
C GLY A 136 14.61 35.86 -0.32
N LEU A 137 14.68 34.53 -0.35
CA LEU A 137 13.88 33.68 0.56
C LEU A 137 14.24 33.97 2.02
N LEU A 138 15.54 34.05 2.34
CA LEU A 138 16.03 34.40 3.68
C LEU A 138 15.36 35.68 4.20
N ARG A 139 15.48 36.78 3.43
CA ARG A 139 14.88 38.08 3.78
C ARG A 139 13.37 38.03 3.92
N SER A 140 12.72 37.10 3.25
CA SER A 140 11.26 36.96 3.27
C SER A 140 10.81 36.12 4.46
N LEU A 141 11.59 35.11 4.85
CA LEU A 141 11.39 34.33 6.07
C LEU A 141 11.59 35.18 7.34
N GLU A 142 12.40 36.24 7.28
CA GLU A 142 12.51 37.24 8.37
C GLU A 142 11.21 38.05 8.57
N GLN A 143 10.32 38.10 7.56
CA GLN A 143 9.05 38.84 7.65
C GLN A 143 7.88 37.99 8.16
N VAL A 144 8.10 36.68 8.34
CA VAL A 144 7.08 35.78 8.87
C VAL A 144 7.30 35.55 10.36
N ASN A 145 6.22 35.26 11.09
CA ASN A 145 6.30 34.86 12.50
C ASN A 145 5.22 33.81 12.80
N PRO A 146 5.33 32.61 12.20
CA PRO A 146 4.31 31.57 12.31
C PRO A 146 4.28 31.00 13.73
N SER A 147 3.10 30.52 14.14
CA SER A 147 2.94 29.73 15.36
C SER A 147 3.25 28.24 15.18
N ARG A 148 3.18 27.76 13.94
CA ARG A 148 3.42 26.37 13.57
C ARG A 148 4.25 26.27 12.30
N LEU A 149 5.29 25.45 12.35
CA LEU A 149 6.15 25.13 11.22
C LEU A 149 5.97 23.66 10.85
N LEU A 150 5.70 23.37 9.57
CA LEU A 150 5.66 22.01 9.03
C LEU A 150 6.80 21.87 8.02
N LEU A 151 7.65 20.85 8.19
CA LEU A 151 8.80 20.58 7.34
C LEU A 151 8.65 19.22 6.67
N ASP A 152 8.73 19.18 5.35
CA ASP A 152 8.54 17.95 4.59
C ASP A 152 9.65 17.74 3.56
N ALA A 153 9.98 16.49 3.24
CA ALA A 153 10.85 16.11 2.13
C ALA A 153 10.42 14.75 1.57
N SER A 154 10.52 14.58 0.26
CA SER A 154 10.25 13.29 -0.39
C SER A 154 11.47 12.39 -0.30
N LEU A 155 11.29 11.19 0.26
CA LEU A 155 12.32 10.15 0.30
C LEU A 155 12.85 9.77 -1.09
N ALA A 156 11.99 9.83 -2.11
CA ALA A 156 12.34 9.44 -3.48
C ALA A 156 13.30 10.43 -4.17
N MET A 157 13.54 11.61 -3.58
CA MET A 157 14.35 12.68 -4.18
C MET A 157 15.83 12.66 -3.74
N ARG A 158 16.23 11.85 -2.75
CA ARG A 158 17.59 11.91 -2.16
C ARG A 158 18.72 11.70 -3.19
N HIS A 159 18.46 11.03 -4.30
CA HIS A 159 19.47 10.78 -5.32
C HIS A 159 19.59 11.89 -6.37
N ASP A 160 18.58 12.77 -6.51
CA ASP A 160 18.51 13.74 -7.62
C ASP A 160 18.57 15.21 -7.16
N VAL A 161 18.31 15.50 -5.88
CA VAL A 161 18.40 16.87 -5.34
C VAL A 161 19.83 17.15 -4.86
N PRO A 162 20.50 18.20 -5.35
CA PRO A 162 21.82 18.58 -4.84
C PRO A 162 21.74 18.91 -3.35
N VAL A 163 22.52 18.20 -2.53
CA VAL A 163 22.61 18.38 -1.06
C VAL A 163 22.74 19.87 -0.67
N ALA A 164 23.57 20.61 -1.42
CA ALA A 164 23.78 22.05 -1.24
C ALA A 164 22.49 22.91 -1.23
N ARG A 165 21.41 22.49 -1.91
CA ARG A 165 20.14 23.22 -1.90
C ARG A 165 19.33 22.97 -0.63
N MET A 166 19.35 21.72 -0.14
CA MET A 166 18.77 21.39 1.15
C MET A 166 19.53 22.13 2.26
N ASP A 167 20.85 22.19 2.17
CA ASP A 167 21.69 22.94 3.12
C ASP A 167 21.38 24.43 3.07
N ALA A 168 21.17 25.01 1.89
CA ALA A 168 20.83 26.42 1.74
C ALA A 168 19.48 26.77 2.39
N LEU A 169 18.45 25.94 2.18
CA LEU A 169 17.15 26.13 2.84
C LEU A 169 17.26 25.91 4.35
N SER A 170 17.98 24.88 4.78
CA SER A 170 18.22 24.61 6.21
C SER A 170 18.91 25.78 6.88
N THR A 171 19.98 26.28 6.26
CA THR A 171 20.69 27.49 6.68
C THR A 171 19.74 28.67 6.80
N ALA A 172 18.90 28.91 5.79
CA ALA A 172 17.96 30.03 5.81
C ALA A 172 16.93 29.92 6.94
N ILE A 173 16.44 28.71 7.22
CA ILE A 173 15.53 28.45 8.35
C ILE A 173 16.27 28.67 9.67
N SER A 174 17.45 28.08 9.88
CA SER A 174 18.23 28.25 11.12
C SER A 174 18.52 29.71 11.45
N HIS A 175 18.77 30.55 10.44
CA HIS A 175 19.01 31.98 10.63
C HIS A 175 17.74 32.77 11.02
N THR A 176 16.56 32.34 10.56
CA THR A 176 15.33 33.14 10.68
C THR A 176 14.45 32.72 11.83
N VAL A 177 14.42 31.44 12.16
CA VAL A 177 13.57 30.90 13.23
C VAL A 177 13.80 31.57 14.61
N PRO A 178 15.02 31.99 15.01
CA PRO A 178 15.20 32.72 16.27
C PRO A 178 14.34 34.00 16.38
N SER A 179 13.98 34.62 15.25
CA SER A 179 13.10 35.79 15.21
C SER A 179 11.60 35.45 15.34
N TRP A 180 11.23 34.17 15.18
CA TRP A 180 9.84 33.70 15.20
C TRP A 180 9.35 33.51 16.64
N SER A 181 9.09 34.61 17.32
CA SER A 181 8.64 34.66 18.72
C SER A 181 7.30 33.97 18.99
N LYS A 182 6.48 33.71 17.96
CA LYS A 182 5.22 33.00 18.07
C LYS A 182 5.35 31.49 17.86
N LEU A 183 6.48 30.99 17.37
CA LEU A 183 6.63 29.58 17.01
C LEU A 183 6.50 28.69 18.25
N ARG A 184 5.44 27.88 18.29
CA ARG A 184 5.12 26.98 19.41
C ARG A 184 5.26 25.51 19.01
N ARG A 185 5.10 25.20 17.72
CA ARG A 185 5.01 23.83 17.23
C ARG A 185 5.80 23.61 15.95
N ILE A 186 6.55 22.51 15.91
CA ILE A 186 7.29 22.04 14.76
C ILE A 186 6.84 20.61 14.45
N ASP A 187 6.37 20.38 13.23
CA ASP A 187 6.06 19.04 12.75
C ASP A 187 6.96 18.75 11.54
N ILE A 188 7.68 17.65 11.58
CA ILE A 188 8.54 17.15 10.50
C ILE A 188 7.78 16.01 9.83
N SER A 189 7.92 15.77 8.53
CA SER A 189 7.19 14.70 7.85
C SER A 189 7.78 13.31 8.07
N PRO A 190 7.01 12.23 7.85
CA PRO A 190 7.52 10.89 7.98
C PRO A 190 8.68 10.58 7.03
N GLY A 191 9.78 10.08 7.60
CA GLY A 191 10.98 9.71 6.85
C GLY A 191 11.86 10.86 6.39
N PHE A 192 11.51 12.12 6.64
CA PHE A 192 12.41 13.23 6.41
C PHE A 192 13.55 13.22 7.45
N SER A 193 14.79 13.02 7.00
CA SER A 193 15.98 13.25 7.83
C SER A 193 16.34 14.73 7.73
N LEU A 194 16.02 15.48 8.78
CA LEU A 194 16.55 16.83 8.92
C LEU A 194 18.07 16.77 9.06
N PRO A 195 18.81 17.76 8.50
CA PRO A 195 20.20 17.96 8.86
C PRO A 195 20.33 18.15 10.38
N ASN A 196 21.32 17.50 10.99
CA ASN A 196 21.52 17.51 12.44
C ASN A 196 21.60 18.94 13.00
N ASP A 197 22.37 19.82 12.34
CA ASP A 197 22.50 21.23 12.70
C ASP A 197 21.12 21.91 12.81
N LEU A 198 20.26 21.75 11.81
CA LEU A 198 18.92 22.35 11.82
C LEU A 198 18.06 21.75 12.93
N LEU A 199 18.12 20.44 13.15
CA LEU A 199 17.37 19.79 14.22
C LEU A 199 17.80 20.32 15.59
N GLU A 200 19.11 20.39 15.86
CA GLU A 200 19.67 20.92 17.11
C GLU A 200 19.21 22.38 17.32
N TYR A 201 19.38 23.24 16.32
CA TYR A 201 18.93 24.63 16.40
C TYR A 201 17.42 24.74 16.68
N LEU A 202 16.58 23.97 15.98
CA LEU A 202 15.13 24.01 16.18
C LEU A 202 14.73 23.53 17.59
N LEU A 203 15.48 22.57 18.14
CA LEU A 203 15.25 22.04 19.47
C LEU A 203 15.82 22.92 20.58
N GLU A 204 16.68 23.90 20.28
CA GLU A 204 17.19 24.89 21.24
C GLU A 204 16.28 26.10 21.45
N LEU A 205 15.29 26.31 20.56
CA LEU A 205 14.45 27.51 20.55
C LEU A 205 13.55 27.64 21.78
N PRO A 206 13.74 28.67 22.65
CA PRO A 206 13.10 28.78 23.96
C PRO A 206 11.56 28.78 23.91
N GLN A 207 10.96 29.21 22.80
CA GLN A 207 9.51 29.34 22.61
C GLN A 207 8.80 28.06 22.13
N VAL A 208 9.54 27.06 21.63
CA VAL A 208 8.96 25.84 21.06
C VAL A 208 8.46 24.92 22.18
N GLU A 209 7.20 24.52 22.07
CA GLU A 209 6.49 23.69 23.05
C GLU A 209 6.25 22.27 22.55
N TYR A 210 6.12 22.09 21.23
CA TYR A 210 5.78 20.81 20.60
C TYR A 210 6.69 20.53 19.42
N VAL A 211 7.30 19.35 19.41
CA VAL A 211 8.09 18.86 18.26
C VAL A 211 7.62 17.46 17.92
N SER A 212 7.27 17.21 16.66
CA SER A 212 6.87 15.89 16.17
C SER A 212 7.75 15.49 14.99
N SER A 213 8.43 14.35 15.07
CA SER A 213 9.34 13.90 14.02
C SER A 213 9.39 12.38 13.87
N ASP A 214 9.77 11.93 12.68
CA ASP A 214 10.35 10.61 12.46
C ASP A 214 11.86 10.77 12.42
N ILE A 215 12.48 10.94 13.59
CA ILE A 215 13.94 11.01 13.67
C ILE A 215 14.47 9.64 13.23
N LYS A 216 14.78 9.54 11.93
CA LYS A 216 15.56 8.47 11.34
C LYS A 216 16.99 8.69 11.76
N VAL A 217 17.29 8.22 12.95
CA VAL A 217 18.67 8.19 13.41
C VAL A 217 19.35 7.02 12.72
N ASP A 218 20.37 7.32 11.92
CA ASP A 218 21.21 6.28 11.37
C ASP A 218 21.80 5.46 12.52
N SER A 219 21.86 4.13 12.37
CA SER A 219 22.11 3.20 13.48
C SER A 219 23.42 3.40 14.22
N ASN A 220 24.33 4.19 13.66
CA ASN A 220 25.68 4.37 14.18
C ASN A 220 25.84 5.68 14.96
N GLU A 221 24.86 6.61 14.90
CA GLU A 221 24.97 7.94 15.54
C GLU A 221 24.26 8.01 16.90
N PHE A 222 23.50 6.98 17.29
CA PHE A 222 22.84 6.93 18.60
C PHE A 222 23.78 6.41 19.68
N THR A 223 24.77 7.22 20.01
CA THR A 223 25.58 7.01 21.20
C THR A 223 24.79 7.44 22.44
N LEU A 224 25.15 6.88 23.61
CA LEU A 224 24.65 7.40 24.89
C LEU A 224 25.00 8.90 25.05
N GLU A 225 26.10 9.33 24.43
CA GLU A 225 26.55 10.72 24.39
C GLU A 225 25.51 11.61 23.70
N TRP A 226 24.96 11.26 22.53
CA TRP A 226 23.94 12.09 21.88
C TRP A 226 22.68 12.27 22.75
N LEU A 227 22.27 11.20 23.45
CA LEU A 227 21.13 11.27 24.37
C LEU A 227 21.38 12.23 25.54
N ASP A 228 22.57 12.20 26.12
CA ASP A 228 22.93 13.03 27.26
C ASP A 228 23.31 14.46 26.87
N GLU A 229 23.99 14.66 25.74
CA GLU A 229 24.50 15.95 25.29
C GLU A 229 23.49 16.77 24.49
N VAL A 230 22.61 16.10 23.73
CA VAL A 230 21.64 16.77 22.85
C VAL A 230 20.23 16.62 23.41
N LEU A 231 19.73 15.37 23.51
CA LEU A 231 18.31 15.15 23.79
C LEU A 231 17.90 15.58 25.20
N ARG A 232 18.71 15.26 26.22
CA ARG A 232 18.41 15.57 27.62
C ARG A 232 18.27 17.08 27.85
N PRO A 233 19.24 17.94 27.47
CA PRO A 233 19.09 19.39 27.64
C PRO A 233 17.80 19.92 27.02
N ILE A 234 17.44 19.45 25.82
CA ILE A 234 16.22 19.83 25.10
C ILE A 234 14.97 19.44 25.90
N LEU A 235 14.94 18.24 26.44
CA LEU A 235 13.81 17.73 27.23
C LEU A 235 13.67 18.40 28.60
N GLU A 236 14.78 18.81 29.21
CA GLU A 236 14.79 19.51 30.50
C GLU A 236 14.27 20.94 30.39
N ARG A 237 14.15 21.49 29.17
CA ARG A 237 13.61 22.83 28.94
C ARG A 237 12.17 22.97 29.45
N PRO A 238 11.86 23.98 30.29
CA PRO A 238 10.52 24.15 30.84
C PRO A 238 9.44 24.41 29.78
N ALA A 239 9.80 25.09 28.69
CA ALA A 239 8.85 25.42 27.62
C ALA A 239 8.44 24.21 26.78
N LEU A 240 9.33 23.23 26.59
CA LEU A 240 9.03 22.04 25.82
C LEU A 240 8.06 21.16 26.60
N LYS A 241 6.87 20.96 26.02
CA LYS A 241 5.80 20.12 26.57
C LYS A 241 5.81 18.73 25.97
N MET A 242 6.19 18.61 24.69
CA MET A 242 6.11 17.36 23.95
C MET A 242 7.20 17.25 22.88
N LEU A 243 7.88 16.11 22.87
CA LEU A 243 8.70 15.62 21.78
C LEU A 243 8.17 14.25 21.35
N GLN A 244 7.56 14.21 20.17
CA GLN A 244 6.93 13.02 19.60
C GLN A 244 7.85 12.34 18.58
N PHE A 245 8.03 11.03 18.75
CA PHE A 245 8.65 10.13 17.78
C PHE A 245 7.58 9.23 17.14
N ARG A 246 7.18 9.51 15.90
CA ARG A 246 6.10 8.73 15.25
C ARG A 246 6.53 7.30 14.94
N ASN A 247 7.77 7.07 14.51
CA ASN A 247 8.38 5.74 14.36
C ASN A 247 8.98 5.19 15.66
N GLY A 248 8.28 5.40 16.79
CA GLY A 248 8.73 4.98 18.12
C GLY A 248 9.05 3.48 18.23
N LYS A 249 8.43 2.62 17.41
CA LYS A 249 8.70 1.17 17.40
C LYS A 249 10.16 0.83 17.08
N ALA A 250 10.74 1.46 16.06
CA ALA A 250 12.14 1.24 15.70
C ALA A 250 13.09 1.69 16.81
N TRP A 251 12.69 2.75 17.53
CA TRP A 251 13.35 3.25 18.73
C TRP A 251 13.33 2.24 19.86
N LEU A 252 12.16 1.71 20.22
CA LEU A 252 12.00 0.76 21.33
C LEU A 252 12.84 -0.51 21.15
N LEU A 253 13.01 -0.98 19.91
CA LEU A 253 13.79 -2.18 19.59
C LEU A 253 15.30 -2.02 19.81
N ARG A 254 15.83 -0.80 19.91
CA ARG A 254 17.28 -0.53 19.92
C ARG A 254 17.91 -0.31 21.30
N GLY A 255 17.16 -0.46 22.38
CA GLY A 255 17.75 -0.45 23.74
C GLY A 255 17.10 0.49 24.73
N LEU A 256 15.77 0.41 24.88
CA LEU A 256 15.03 0.98 26.01
C LEU A 256 15.73 0.82 27.39
N SER A 257 16.45 -0.29 27.59
CA SER A 257 17.06 -0.67 28.87
C SER A 257 18.20 0.27 29.26
N THR A 258 18.92 0.82 28.29
CA THR A 258 19.97 1.80 28.56
C THR A 258 19.40 3.22 28.69
N TRP A 259 18.24 3.49 28.07
CA TRP A 259 17.67 4.83 28.01
C TRP A 259 16.80 5.21 29.21
N GLY A 260 16.13 4.23 29.82
CA GLY A 260 15.20 4.47 30.93
C GLY A 260 15.85 5.19 32.11
N ALA A 261 17.10 4.83 32.43
CA ALA A 261 17.88 5.47 33.49
C ALA A 261 18.30 6.89 33.10
N ALA A 262 18.76 7.10 31.86
CA ALA A 262 19.17 8.41 31.38
C ALA A 262 17.97 9.39 31.43
N LEU A 263 16.79 8.99 30.98
CA LEU A 263 15.66 9.91 30.79
C LEU A 263 14.74 10.05 32.02
N HIS A 264 15.13 9.57 33.21
CA HIS A 264 14.28 9.38 34.39
C HIS A 264 13.50 10.64 34.87
N GLY A 265 13.84 11.86 34.47
CA GLY A 265 13.06 13.09 34.81
C GLY A 265 12.14 13.62 33.70
N VAL A 266 12.31 13.15 32.47
CA VAL A 266 11.75 13.80 31.27
C VAL A 266 10.88 12.90 30.39
N ARG A 267 10.67 11.65 30.80
CA ARG A 267 9.89 10.64 30.05
C ARG A 267 8.46 11.08 29.71
N HIS A 268 7.85 11.93 30.54
CA HIS A 268 6.48 12.42 30.32
C HIS A 268 6.35 13.35 29.10
N LYS A 269 7.45 13.98 28.66
CA LYS A 269 7.50 14.82 27.47
C LYS A 269 7.72 14.01 26.20
N LEU A 270 8.24 12.79 26.32
CA LEU A 270 8.52 11.92 25.20
C LEU A 270 7.28 11.12 24.84
N ILE A 271 6.78 11.27 23.62
CA ILE A 271 5.61 10.55 23.13
C ILE A 271 6.01 9.67 21.95
N LEU A 272 5.55 8.43 21.93
CA LEU A 272 5.81 7.47 20.86
C LEU A 272 4.54 7.17 20.08
N GLY A 273 4.66 6.98 18.78
CA GLY A 273 3.54 6.63 17.90
C GLY A 273 2.82 7.85 17.33
N GLU A 274 1.65 7.62 16.72
CA GLU A 274 0.88 8.63 15.99
C GLU A 274 -0.63 8.48 16.18
N GLY A 275 -1.36 9.59 16.05
CA GLY A 275 -2.82 9.62 16.16
C GLY A 275 -3.32 9.02 17.48
N LYS A 276 -4.20 8.01 17.39
CA LYS A 276 -4.75 7.30 18.55
C LYS A 276 -3.76 6.37 19.25
N ASN A 277 -2.61 6.11 18.63
CA ASN A 277 -1.57 5.22 19.14
C ASN A 277 -0.43 5.98 19.83
N MET A 278 -0.64 7.25 20.17
CA MET A 278 0.35 8.06 20.90
C MET A 278 0.40 7.61 22.36
N VAL A 279 1.59 7.23 22.84
CA VAL A 279 1.82 6.77 24.21
C VAL A 279 3.02 7.51 24.82
N PRO A 280 2.87 8.19 25.97
CA PRO A 280 3.99 8.74 26.72
C PRO A 280 5.00 7.67 27.11
N LEU A 281 6.30 7.97 27.00
CA LEU A 281 7.37 7.04 27.41
C LEU A 281 7.31 6.74 28.91
N ALA A 282 6.74 7.65 29.71
CA ALA A 282 6.50 7.44 31.14
C ALA A 282 5.48 6.32 31.42
N ASP A 283 4.57 6.04 30.49
CA ASP A 283 3.56 5.00 30.64
C ASP A 283 4.13 3.61 30.26
N PHE A 284 5.32 3.57 29.65
CA PHE A 284 6.05 2.32 29.47
C PHE A 284 6.72 1.93 30.79
N PRO A 285 6.61 0.67 31.22
CA PRO A 285 7.24 0.22 32.45
C PRO A 285 8.75 0.47 32.43
N ASP A 286 9.32 0.84 33.57
CA ASP A 286 10.77 0.89 33.74
C ASP A 286 11.35 -0.50 33.46
N MET A 287 12.32 -0.56 32.55
CA MET A 287 12.77 -1.77 31.85
C MET A 287 13.56 -2.78 32.69
N SER A 288 13.38 -2.78 34.01
CA SER A 288 13.84 -3.85 34.89
C SER A 288 12.66 -4.44 35.66
N VAL A 289 11.68 -4.96 34.93
CA VAL A 289 10.84 -6.07 35.44
C VAL A 289 11.54 -7.41 35.15
N ILE A 290 12.87 -7.47 35.27
CA ILE A 290 13.42 -8.65 35.95
C ILE A 290 13.09 -8.37 37.41
N VAL A 291 11.85 -8.67 37.81
CA VAL A 291 11.58 -8.74 39.25
C VAL A 291 12.55 -9.81 39.74
N PRO A 292 13.45 -9.50 40.68
CA PRO A 292 14.42 -10.48 41.18
C PRO A 292 13.75 -11.78 41.61
N GLU A 293 12.48 -11.65 42.01
CA GLU A 293 11.50 -12.71 42.17
C GLU A 293 10.25 -12.32 41.39
N PRO A 294 10.04 -12.76 40.12
CA PRO A 294 8.79 -12.51 39.41
C PRO A 294 7.65 -12.90 40.34
N THR A 295 6.82 -11.92 40.72
CA THR A 295 5.50 -12.22 41.27
C THR A 295 4.91 -13.25 40.34
N SER A 296 4.43 -14.36 40.91
CA SER A 296 3.85 -15.43 40.11
C SER A 296 2.90 -14.79 39.11
N LEU A 297 3.12 -15.09 37.81
CA LEU A 297 2.19 -14.66 36.76
C LEU A 297 0.79 -14.93 37.28
N PRO A 298 -0.16 -13.99 37.11
CA PRO A 298 -1.51 -14.20 37.62
C PRO A 298 -1.99 -15.56 37.15
N GLU A 299 -2.55 -16.35 38.08
CA GLU A 299 -3.08 -17.67 37.77
C GLU A 299 -4.35 -17.55 36.93
N LEU A 300 -4.18 -17.12 35.68
CA LEU A 300 -5.22 -17.12 34.67
C LEU A 300 -5.35 -18.53 34.11
N PRO A 301 -6.55 -18.99 33.73
CA PRO A 301 -6.72 -20.24 32.99
C PRO A 301 -5.91 -20.27 31.69
N ASP A 302 -5.46 -21.46 31.27
CA ASP A 302 -4.68 -21.63 30.03
C ASP A 302 -5.39 -21.03 28.80
N LYS A 303 -6.72 -21.08 28.76
CA LYS A 303 -7.52 -20.48 27.67
C LYS A 303 -7.35 -18.96 27.57
N ILE A 304 -7.20 -18.26 28.70
CA ILE A 304 -6.96 -16.82 28.71
C ILE A 304 -5.53 -16.53 28.27
N TRP A 305 -4.55 -17.27 28.80
CA TRP A 305 -3.15 -17.14 28.35
C TRP A 305 -2.97 -17.45 26.87
N ALA A 306 -3.65 -18.48 26.35
CA ALA A 306 -3.67 -18.79 24.93
C ALA A 306 -4.21 -17.62 24.11
N ARG A 307 -5.28 -16.93 24.57
CA ARG A 307 -5.79 -15.74 23.89
C ARG A 307 -4.80 -14.58 23.93
N ILE A 308 -4.16 -14.32 25.08
CA ILE A 308 -3.15 -13.26 25.22
C ILE A 308 -1.95 -13.55 24.32
N ILE A 309 -1.40 -14.76 24.39
CA ILE A 309 -0.28 -15.19 23.54
C ILE A 309 -0.69 -15.15 22.08
N TRP A 310 -1.90 -15.60 21.74
CA TRP A 310 -2.42 -15.46 20.39
C TRP A 310 -2.35 -14.01 19.95
N ILE A 311 -2.92 -13.04 20.68
CA ILE A 311 -2.87 -11.61 20.33
C ILE A 311 -1.40 -11.14 20.18
N ALA A 312 -0.54 -11.45 21.15
CA ALA A 312 0.86 -11.02 21.15
C ALA A 312 1.70 -11.64 20.01
N THR A 313 1.29 -12.81 19.52
CA THR A 313 1.97 -13.55 18.44
C THR A 313 1.24 -13.48 17.11
N HIS A 314 0.03 -12.90 17.11
CA HIS A 314 -0.76 -12.67 15.93
C HIS A 314 -0.11 -11.55 15.15
N TYR A 315 -0.24 -11.65 13.85
CA TYR A 315 0.16 -10.58 12.98
C TYR A 315 -1.10 -9.73 12.77
N ASP A 316 -1.17 -8.53 13.36
CA ASP A 316 -2.37 -7.66 13.38
C ASP A 316 -2.92 -7.30 11.98
N GLY A 317 -2.19 -7.59 10.91
CA GLY A 317 -2.65 -7.42 9.53
C GLY A 317 -3.23 -8.68 8.86
N TYR A 318 -3.29 -9.81 9.56
CA TYR A 318 -3.89 -11.03 9.02
C TYR A 318 -5.40 -11.03 9.30
N ASP A 319 -6.18 -10.44 8.40
CA ASP A 319 -7.62 -10.71 8.36
C ASP A 319 -7.87 -11.97 7.52
N PRO A 320 -8.27 -13.09 8.13
CA PRO A 320 -8.61 -14.29 7.37
C PRO A 320 -9.75 -14.06 6.37
N ALA A 321 -10.59 -13.03 6.54
CA ALA A 321 -11.66 -12.69 5.61
C ALA A 321 -11.20 -11.88 4.38
N VAL A 322 -10.01 -11.24 4.42
CA VAL A 322 -9.50 -10.45 3.29
C VAL A 322 -8.84 -11.38 2.28
N ASP A 323 -9.31 -11.30 1.04
CA ASP A 323 -9.02 -12.24 -0.04
C ASP A 323 -7.53 -12.23 -0.50
N SER A 324 -7.13 -13.37 -1.08
CA SER A 324 -5.76 -13.90 -1.19
C SER A 324 -4.70 -13.06 -1.94
N TYR A 325 -5.08 -12.07 -2.73
CA TYR A 325 -4.09 -11.28 -3.48
C TYR A 325 -3.44 -10.20 -2.62
N GLU A 326 -4.24 -9.44 -1.86
CA GLU A 326 -3.73 -8.49 -0.88
C GLU A 326 -2.88 -9.21 0.17
N MET A 327 -3.23 -10.44 0.51
CA MET A 327 -2.44 -11.29 1.42
C MET A 327 -1.01 -11.54 0.93
N THR A 328 -0.77 -11.72 -0.38
CA THR A 328 0.58 -11.91 -0.94
C THR A 328 1.38 -10.60 -0.92
N VAL A 329 0.74 -9.49 -1.28
CA VAL A 329 1.35 -8.15 -1.24
C VAL A 329 1.64 -7.72 0.21
N TRP A 330 0.77 -8.07 1.16
CA TRP A 330 0.94 -7.76 2.59
C TRP A 330 1.97 -8.65 3.24
N ALA A 331 1.98 -9.95 2.90
CA ALA A 331 3.02 -10.85 3.33
C ALA A 331 4.39 -10.26 2.97
N ASN A 332 4.59 -9.76 1.75
CA ASN A 332 5.89 -9.25 1.31
C ASN A 332 6.36 -7.95 2.00
N ASN A 333 5.44 -7.12 2.49
CA ASN A 333 5.78 -5.81 3.08
C ASN A 333 5.88 -5.82 4.62
N ALA A 334 5.40 -6.87 5.27
CA ALA A 334 5.49 -7.06 6.71
C ALA A 334 6.95 -7.26 7.18
N ASP A 335 7.39 -6.62 8.25
CA ASP A 335 8.60 -7.03 8.99
C ASP A 335 8.33 -8.35 9.74
N ARG A 336 8.33 -9.45 8.98
CA ARG A 336 8.01 -10.82 9.43
C ARG A 336 8.88 -11.29 10.60
N ARG A 337 10.06 -10.67 10.78
CA ARG A 337 11.02 -11.02 11.83
C ARG A 337 10.47 -10.73 13.22
N VAL A 338 9.64 -9.68 13.36
CA VAL A 338 9.13 -9.23 14.66
C VAL A 338 8.20 -10.28 15.29
N ALA A 339 7.22 -10.79 14.55
CA ALA A 339 6.26 -11.77 15.09
C ALA A 339 6.93 -13.11 15.45
N LEU A 340 7.88 -13.58 14.64
CA LEU A 340 8.63 -14.80 14.95
C LEU A 340 9.50 -14.63 16.20
N ASN A 341 10.18 -13.49 16.33
CA ASN A 341 10.97 -13.21 17.53
C ASN A 341 10.08 -13.16 18.78
N THR A 342 8.94 -12.47 18.74
CA THR A 342 7.99 -12.44 19.85
C THR A 342 7.52 -13.85 20.24
N ARG A 343 7.17 -14.70 19.26
CA ARG A 343 6.81 -16.11 19.50
C ARG A 343 7.92 -16.87 20.23
N LEU A 344 9.16 -16.75 19.74
CA LEU A 344 10.31 -17.42 20.34
C LEU A 344 10.61 -16.93 21.76
N GLN A 345 10.45 -15.62 22.03
CA GLN A 345 10.66 -15.07 23.37
C GLN A 345 9.58 -15.55 24.36
N ILE A 346 8.31 -15.57 23.95
CA ILE A 346 7.21 -16.07 24.79
C ILE A 346 7.46 -17.53 25.20
N LEU A 347 7.91 -18.37 24.27
CA LEU A 347 8.23 -19.78 24.55
C LEU A 347 9.36 -19.98 25.55
N ARG A 348 10.23 -18.97 25.74
CA ARG A 348 11.37 -19.00 26.66
C ARG A 348 11.03 -18.51 28.07
N VAL A 349 9.84 -17.95 28.29
CA VAL A 349 9.42 -17.39 29.59
C VAL A 349 9.31 -18.48 30.66
N CYS A 350 8.52 -19.54 30.42
CA CYS A 350 8.34 -20.63 31.37
C CYS A 350 7.79 -21.89 30.68
N LYS A 351 7.79 -23.05 31.36
CA LYS A 351 7.24 -24.32 30.83
C LYS A 351 5.78 -24.21 30.41
N ARG A 352 4.97 -23.43 31.15
CA ARG A 352 3.55 -23.22 30.84
C ARG A 352 3.38 -22.45 29.53
N PHE A 353 4.12 -21.36 29.35
CA PHE A 353 4.11 -20.57 28.12
C PHE A 353 4.74 -21.32 26.95
N HIS A 354 5.75 -22.15 27.21
CA HIS A 354 6.28 -23.08 26.21
C HIS A 354 5.17 -24.00 25.69
N ARG A 355 4.41 -24.64 26.60
CA ARG A 355 3.30 -25.54 26.23
C ARG A 355 2.20 -24.81 25.44
N ILE A 356 1.73 -23.66 25.93
CA ILE A 356 0.65 -22.88 25.28
C ILE A 356 1.13 -22.22 23.98
N GLY A 357 2.27 -21.55 24.02
CA GLY A 357 2.85 -20.83 22.89
C GLY A 357 3.29 -21.75 21.76
N ARG A 358 3.54 -23.04 22.01
CA ARG A 358 3.95 -24.01 20.99
C ARG A 358 2.88 -24.15 19.91
N GLU A 359 1.61 -24.20 20.29
CA GLU A 359 0.49 -24.22 19.35
C GLU A 359 0.49 -22.98 18.47
N HIS A 360 0.70 -21.80 19.06
CA HIS A 360 0.75 -20.54 18.32
C HIS A 360 1.96 -20.43 17.39
N LEU A 361 3.15 -20.90 17.82
CA LEU A 361 4.35 -20.90 16.98
C LEU A 361 4.14 -21.72 15.70
N TYR A 362 3.61 -22.94 15.83
CA TYR A 362 3.42 -23.86 14.71
C TYR A 362 2.12 -23.64 13.94
N SER A 363 1.17 -22.87 14.46
CA SER A 363 -0.12 -22.64 13.79
C SER A 363 -0.02 -21.89 12.45
N HIS A 364 0.91 -20.94 12.32
CA HIS A 364 1.04 -20.11 11.12
C HIS A 364 2.53 -19.96 10.70
N PRO A 365 3.19 -21.04 10.26
CA PRO A 365 4.53 -20.97 9.69
C PRO A 365 4.54 -20.21 8.37
N PHE A 366 5.35 -19.15 8.32
CA PHE A 366 5.75 -18.47 7.09
C PHE A 366 7.18 -18.90 6.78
N LEU A 367 7.36 -19.61 5.68
CA LEU A 367 8.63 -20.27 5.35
C LEU A 367 9.31 -19.56 4.18
N PHE A 368 10.59 -19.27 4.35
CA PHE A 368 11.48 -18.93 3.24
C PHE A 368 11.94 -20.21 2.52
N ARG A 369 12.34 -20.08 1.25
CA ARG A 369 12.72 -21.22 0.39
C ARG A 369 13.79 -22.10 1.05
N GLU A 370 14.81 -21.49 1.66
CA GLU A 370 15.96 -22.17 2.28
C GLU A 370 15.58 -22.89 3.57
N LYS A 371 14.52 -22.43 4.26
CA LYS A 371 14.05 -23.00 5.52
C LYS A 371 12.87 -23.94 5.35
N THR A 372 12.32 -24.02 4.15
CA THR A 372 11.17 -24.88 3.85
C THR A 372 11.53 -26.36 4.01
N GLU A 373 12.62 -26.85 3.39
CA GLU A 373 12.97 -28.29 3.49
C GLU A 373 13.21 -28.74 4.93
N PRO A 374 14.09 -28.06 5.70
CA PRO A 374 14.40 -28.51 7.05
C PRO A 374 13.16 -28.48 7.96
N PHE A 375 12.28 -27.49 7.77
CA PHE A 375 11.03 -27.41 8.52
C PHE A 375 10.06 -28.54 8.16
N LEU A 376 9.90 -28.85 6.88
CA LEU A 376 9.04 -29.95 6.42
C LEU A 376 9.53 -31.30 6.92
N LEU A 377 10.84 -31.57 6.85
CA LEU A 377 11.46 -32.77 7.44
C LEU A 377 11.24 -32.83 8.96
N HIS A 378 11.31 -31.69 9.65
CA HIS A 378 11.02 -31.59 11.07
C HIS A 378 9.57 -31.96 11.40
N LEU A 379 8.59 -31.48 10.62
CA LEU A 379 7.19 -31.84 10.83
C LEU A 379 6.90 -33.31 10.51
N GLN A 380 7.54 -33.88 9.49
CA GLN A 380 7.41 -35.31 9.18
C GLN A 380 7.90 -36.20 10.33
N ARG A 381 8.97 -35.78 11.01
CA ARG A 381 9.51 -36.48 12.19
C ARG A 381 8.70 -36.25 13.47
N ASN A 382 7.85 -35.21 13.50
CA ASN A 382 7.07 -34.82 14.67
C ASN A 382 5.59 -34.61 14.28
N PRO A 383 4.82 -35.71 14.11
CA PRO A 383 3.43 -35.65 13.67
C PRO A 383 2.51 -34.82 14.58
N ASP A 384 2.80 -34.77 15.88
CA ASP A 384 2.10 -33.94 16.84
C ASP A 384 2.23 -32.45 16.48
N LEU A 385 3.42 -32.00 16.08
CA LEU A 385 3.65 -30.63 15.63
C LEU A 385 2.99 -30.35 14.27
N ALA A 386 2.99 -31.32 13.35
CA ALA A 386 2.30 -31.19 12.07
C ALA A 386 0.79 -30.94 12.27
N SER A 387 0.18 -31.59 13.27
CA SER A 387 -1.22 -31.38 13.61
C SER A 387 -1.52 -29.98 14.14
N LEU A 388 -0.53 -29.23 14.62
CA LEU A 388 -0.72 -27.85 15.10
C LEU A 388 -0.79 -26.83 13.95
N VAL A 389 -0.35 -27.19 12.74
CA VAL A 389 -0.28 -26.29 11.59
C VAL A 389 -1.69 -26.01 11.06
N ARG A 390 -2.06 -24.72 11.03
CA ARG A 390 -3.33 -24.23 10.48
C ARG A 390 -3.15 -23.48 9.17
N VAL A 391 -2.07 -22.73 9.02
CA VAL A 391 -1.73 -21.99 7.80
C VAL A 391 -0.31 -22.34 7.41
N LEU A 392 -0.13 -22.92 6.23
CA LEU A 392 1.19 -23.25 5.68
C LEU A 392 1.47 -22.35 4.47
N HIS A 393 2.36 -21.38 4.64
CA HIS A 393 2.69 -20.42 3.59
C HIS A 393 4.18 -20.43 3.29
N VAL A 394 4.54 -20.58 2.02
CA VAL A 394 5.90 -20.43 1.52
C VAL A 394 6.00 -19.18 0.67
N ASP A 395 7.03 -18.37 0.92
CA ASP A 395 7.25 -17.14 0.18
C ASP A 395 7.37 -17.41 -1.34
N PRO A 396 6.49 -16.83 -2.18
CA PRO A 396 6.55 -17.01 -3.63
C PRO A 396 7.68 -16.22 -4.30
N GLY A 397 8.23 -15.19 -3.64
CA GLY A 397 9.11 -14.16 -4.25
C GLY A 397 10.47 -14.63 -4.79
N TYR A 398 10.78 -15.93 -4.73
CA TYR A 398 12.06 -16.50 -5.17
C TYR A 398 11.89 -17.84 -5.91
N MET A 399 10.69 -18.14 -6.39
CA MET A 399 10.46 -19.29 -7.27
C MET A 399 10.80 -18.90 -8.70
N ASP A 400 12.08 -18.94 -9.06
CA ASP A 400 12.48 -18.99 -10.47
C ASP A 400 11.70 -20.13 -11.14
N HIS A 401 10.93 -19.79 -12.18
CA HIS A 401 9.95 -20.67 -12.84
C HIS A 401 10.52 -21.98 -13.40
N HIS A 402 11.84 -22.17 -13.39
CA HIS A 402 12.51 -23.25 -14.09
C HIS A 402 13.04 -24.38 -13.20
N ASP A 403 13.19 -24.22 -11.87
CA ASP A 403 13.76 -25.28 -11.01
C ASP A 403 12.98 -25.52 -9.70
N ALA A 404 11.75 -25.03 -9.64
CA ALA A 404 10.83 -25.32 -8.53
C ALA A 404 10.29 -26.75 -8.65
N ARG A 405 11.12 -27.75 -8.37
CA ARG A 405 10.61 -29.08 -7.98
C ARG A 405 9.70 -28.88 -6.78
N PHE A 406 8.39 -28.92 -7.01
CA PHE A 406 7.39 -28.77 -5.97
C PHE A 406 7.66 -29.77 -4.86
N LYS A 407 7.67 -29.29 -3.63
CA LYS A 407 7.96 -30.14 -2.47
C LYS A 407 6.69 -30.85 -2.08
N HIS A 408 6.65 -32.15 -2.35
CA HIS A 408 5.60 -33.01 -1.84
C HIS A 408 5.86 -33.32 -0.37
N ILE A 409 4.91 -33.02 0.50
CA ILE A 409 4.99 -33.38 1.92
C ILE A 409 3.89 -34.38 2.29
N SER A 410 4.32 -35.39 3.02
CA SER A 410 3.48 -36.41 3.61
C SER A 410 3.48 -36.26 5.13
N ALA A 411 2.57 -35.45 5.68
CA ALA A 411 2.41 -35.26 7.13
C ALA A 411 0.92 -35.06 7.52
N PRO A 412 0.51 -35.38 8.76
CA PRO A 412 -0.89 -35.30 9.20
C PRO A 412 -1.31 -33.87 9.55
N PHE A 413 -1.52 -33.04 8.54
CA PHE A 413 -1.99 -31.66 8.71
C PHE A 413 -3.51 -31.59 8.96
N LEU A 414 -3.99 -32.29 9.98
CA LEU A 414 -5.43 -32.48 10.24
C LEU A 414 -6.17 -31.17 10.58
N ASN A 415 -5.44 -30.16 11.08
CA ASN A 415 -5.99 -28.84 11.40
C ASN A 415 -5.67 -27.77 10.34
N LEU A 416 -5.19 -28.18 9.16
CA LEU A 416 -4.85 -27.25 8.08
C LEU A 416 -6.09 -26.55 7.54
N VAL A 417 -6.09 -25.23 7.65
CA VAL A 417 -7.13 -24.34 7.13
C VAL A 417 -6.70 -23.75 5.79
N ARG A 418 -5.41 -23.42 5.62
CA ARG A 418 -4.89 -22.79 4.39
C ARG A 418 -3.51 -23.29 3.99
N VAL A 419 -3.29 -23.43 2.70
CA VAL A 419 -1.99 -23.75 2.09
C VAL A 419 -1.81 -23.04 0.75
N ASN A 420 -0.60 -22.56 0.46
CA ASN A 420 -0.26 -21.93 -0.82
C ASN A 420 0.56 -22.82 -1.76
N SER A 421 0.78 -22.35 -2.99
CA SER A 421 1.35 -23.13 -4.12
C SER A 421 2.79 -23.62 -3.90
N GLY A 422 3.52 -23.08 -2.93
CA GLY A 422 4.92 -23.45 -2.70
C GLY A 422 5.12 -24.86 -2.14
N ILE A 423 4.07 -25.52 -1.63
CA ILE A 423 4.14 -26.89 -1.09
C ILE A 423 2.92 -27.69 -1.55
N GLN A 424 3.16 -28.91 -2.03
CA GLN A 424 2.10 -29.84 -2.35
C GLN A 424 1.76 -30.72 -1.13
N VAL A 425 0.59 -30.48 -0.53
CA VAL A 425 -0.02 -31.31 0.52
C VAL A 425 -1.17 -32.17 -0.03
N PHE A 426 -1.81 -31.75 -1.13
CA PHE A 426 -2.96 -32.44 -1.72
C PHE A 426 -2.55 -33.24 -2.97
N PRO A 427 -3.05 -34.48 -3.16
CA PRO A 427 -4.06 -35.18 -2.34
C PRO A 427 -3.48 -35.93 -1.13
N GLY A 428 -2.16 -35.91 -0.93
CA GLY A 428 -1.46 -36.70 0.10
C GLY A 428 -1.98 -36.52 1.54
N LEU A 429 -2.55 -35.37 1.88
CA LEU A 429 -3.17 -35.08 3.17
C LEU A 429 -4.32 -36.03 3.51
N LEU A 430 -5.10 -36.46 2.51
CA LEU A 430 -6.33 -37.23 2.71
C LEU A 430 -6.10 -38.62 3.29
N LYS A 431 -4.88 -39.16 3.17
CA LYS A 431 -4.52 -40.47 3.75
C LYS A 431 -4.42 -40.45 5.28
N TYR A 432 -4.31 -39.26 5.87
CA TYR A 432 -4.25 -39.09 7.32
C TYR A 432 -5.63 -38.81 7.93
N ALA A 433 -6.61 -38.44 7.12
CA ALA A 433 -7.97 -38.20 7.59
C ALA A 433 -8.69 -39.53 7.83
N GLU A 434 -9.13 -39.75 9.07
CA GLU A 434 -9.98 -40.89 9.45
C GLU A 434 -11.23 -40.97 8.57
N GLU A 435 -11.78 -42.17 8.42
CA GLU A 435 -13.02 -42.37 7.68
C GLU A 435 -14.17 -41.61 8.34
N GLY A 436 -14.89 -40.79 7.56
CA GLY A 436 -15.93 -39.90 8.09
C GLY A 436 -15.44 -38.58 8.69
N SER A 437 -14.12 -38.40 8.90
CA SER A 437 -13.59 -37.11 9.38
C SER A 437 -13.58 -36.05 8.27
N LEU A 438 -13.93 -34.82 8.66
CA LEU A 438 -13.94 -33.65 7.78
C LEU A 438 -12.74 -32.78 8.13
N LEU A 439 -11.98 -32.35 7.12
CA LEU A 439 -10.85 -31.46 7.33
C LEU A 439 -11.32 -29.99 7.30
N PRO A 440 -10.76 -29.11 8.14
CA PRO A 440 -11.15 -27.70 8.23
C PRO A 440 -10.55 -26.84 7.10
N LEU A 441 -10.15 -27.44 5.99
CA LEU A 441 -9.44 -26.77 4.90
C LEU A 441 -10.40 -25.84 4.14
N GLU A 442 -10.11 -24.54 4.19
CA GLU A 442 -10.88 -23.49 3.55
C GLU A 442 -10.24 -23.01 2.23
N SER A 443 -8.91 -22.97 2.18
CA SER A 443 -8.15 -22.48 1.01
C SER A 443 -7.05 -23.45 0.62
N LEU A 444 -7.10 -23.92 -0.62
CA LEU A 444 -6.18 -24.89 -1.20
C LEU A 444 -5.56 -24.30 -2.46
N GLU A 445 -4.30 -23.85 -2.40
CA GLU A 445 -3.54 -23.45 -3.58
C GLU A 445 -2.36 -24.40 -3.77
N GLN A 446 -2.30 -25.12 -4.89
CA GLN A 446 -1.36 -26.23 -5.12
C GLN A 446 -0.84 -26.24 -6.55
N CYS A 447 0.45 -26.50 -6.70
CA CYS A 447 1.03 -26.92 -7.96
C CYS A 447 1.15 -28.46 -7.98
N ILE A 448 0.49 -29.07 -8.94
CA ILE A 448 0.47 -30.51 -9.17
C ILE A 448 1.13 -30.75 -10.52
N ALA A 449 2.13 -31.62 -10.58
CA ALA A 449 2.99 -31.75 -11.75
C ALA A 449 2.20 -31.79 -13.09
N SER A 450 2.71 -31.06 -14.08
CA SER A 450 2.10 -31.00 -15.42
C SER A 450 2.32 -32.31 -16.17
N PRO A 451 1.35 -32.74 -17.01
CA PRO A 451 1.50 -33.90 -17.90
C PRO A 451 2.77 -33.96 -18.75
N ASP A 452 3.35 -32.83 -19.15
CA ASP A 452 4.48 -32.80 -20.10
C ASP A 452 5.86 -32.97 -19.44
N MET A 453 5.99 -32.66 -18.15
CA MET A 453 7.22 -32.90 -17.39
C MET A 453 7.49 -34.39 -17.10
N ARG A 454 6.68 -35.30 -17.64
CA ARG A 454 6.48 -36.66 -17.10
C ARG A 454 6.87 -37.81 -18.03
N LYS A 455 7.86 -37.60 -18.91
CA LYS A 455 8.53 -38.72 -19.59
C LYS A 455 9.32 -39.65 -18.64
N GLN A 456 9.33 -39.43 -17.31
CA GLN A 456 10.17 -40.18 -16.37
C GLN A 456 9.48 -40.53 -15.02
N HIS A 457 8.48 -41.42 -15.02
CA HIS A 457 7.91 -42.09 -13.83
C HIS A 457 6.86 -41.31 -13.01
N LEU A 458 5.58 -41.60 -13.23
CA LEU A 458 4.48 -41.16 -12.36
C LEU A 458 4.17 -42.19 -11.27
N ALA A 459 3.94 -41.72 -10.04
CA ALA A 459 3.21 -42.47 -9.02
C ALA A 459 1.69 -42.27 -9.22
N PRO A 460 0.83 -43.29 -8.97
CA PRO A 460 -0.63 -43.19 -9.07
C PRO A 460 -1.31 -42.11 -8.19
N THR A 461 -0.56 -41.46 -7.30
CA THR A 461 -1.05 -40.55 -6.25
C THR A 461 -1.41 -39.14 -6.74
N ASP A 462 -1.22 -38.82 -8.01
CA ASP A 462 -1.44 -37.48 -8.57
C ASP A 462 -2.82 -37.27 -9.22
N MET A 463 -3.69 -38.28 -9.21
CA MET A 463 -5.05 -38.18 -9.76
C MET A 463 -6.01 -37.59 -8.73
N ILE A 464 -6.74 -36.55 -9.12
CA ILE A 464 -7.79 -35.94 -8.29
C ILE A 464 -9.13 -36.62 -8.61
N THR A 465 -9.77 -37.27 -7.65
CA THR A 465 -11.12 -37.84 -7.83
C THR A 465 -12.18 -36.97 -7.18
N PRO A 466 -13.44 -36.96 -7.66
CA PRO A 466 -14.52 -36.21 -7.00
C PRO A 466 -14.63 -36.53 -5.51
N SER A 467 -14.53 -37.82 -5.14
CA SER A 467 -14.64 -38.30 -3.76
C SER A 467 -13.62 -37.69 -2.78
N MET A 468 -12.47 -37.21 -3.27
CA MET A 468 -11.48 -36.54 -2.43
C MET A 468 -12.02 -35.25 -1.79
N PHE A 469 -12.93 -34.57 -2.47
CA PHE A 469 -13.53 -33.31 -2.01
C PHE A 469 -14.62 -33.52 -0.95
N LEU A 470 -15.15 -34.75 -0.79
CA LEU A 470 -16.13 -35.05 0.27
C LEU A 470 -15.57 -34.84 1.68
N LYS A 471 -14.25 -34.99 1.85
CA LYS A 471 -13.55 -34.70 3.12
C LYS A 471 -13.25 -33.22 3.34
N LEU A 472 -13.54 -32.36 2.36
CA LEU A 472 -13.17 -30.95 2.32
C LEU A 472 -14.39 -30.02 2.16
N PRO A 473 -15.45 -30.17 2.98
CA PRO A 473 -16.71 -29.45 2.77
C PRO A 473 -16.58 -27.94 3.00
N HIS A 474 -15.55 -27.50 3.72
CA HIS A 474 -15.32 -26.10 4.05
C HIS A 474 -14.53 -25.33 2.99
N LEU A 475 -14.17 -25.96 1.86
CA LEU A 475 -13.44 -25.30 0.79
C LEU A 475 -14.21 -24.11 0.22
N ARG A 476 -13.59 -22.94 0.33
CA ARG A 476 -14.03 -21.70 -0.29
C ARG A 476 -13.16 -21.29 -1.47
N ARG A 477 -11.88 -21.66 -1.42
CA ARG A 477 -10.90 -21.30 -2.45
C ARG A 477 -10.07 -22.49 -2.89
N VAL A 478 -10.01 -22.70 -4.21
CA VAL A 478 -9.17 -23.72 -4.85
C VAL A 478 -8.36 -23.08 -5.97
N VAL A 479 -7.03 -23.19 -5.92
CA VAL A 479 -6.11 -22.86 -7.01
C VAL A 479 -5.31 -24.09 -7.33
N LEU A 480 -5.39 -24.57 -8.57
CA LEU A 480 -4.62 -25.72 -9.02
C LEU A 480 -3.82 -25.31 -10.24
N ALA A 481 -2.49 -25.42 -10.15
CA ALA A 481 -1.61 -25.39 -11.30
C ALA A 481 -1.28 -26.83 -11.70
N GLY A 482 -1.72 -27.29 -12.88
CA GLY A 482 -1.56 -28.67 -13.35
C GLY A 482 -2.57 -29.66 -12.79
N GLY A 483 -2.18 -30.94 -12.71
CA GLY A 483 -3.03 -32.04 -12.23
C GLY A 483 -3.95 -32.67 -13.29
N ARG A 484 -4.50 -33.85 -12.97
CA ARG A 484 -5.46 -34.59 -13.80
C ARG A 484 -6.58 -35.14 -12.93
N ALA A 485 -7.80 -35.21 -13.47
CA ALA A 485 -8.87 -35.92 -12.78
C ALA A 485 -8.76 -37.44 -13.00
N GLY A 486 -9.19 -38.19 -11.98
CA GLY A 486 -9.53 -39.61 -12.09
C GLY A 486 -10.68 -39.86 -13.05
N ARG A 487 -10.97 -41.14 -13.32
CA ARG A 487 -12.24 -41.51 -13.96
C ARG A 487 -13.38 -40.95 -13.09
N LEU A 488 -14.25 -40.17 -13.69
CA LEU A 488 -15.49 -39.71 -13.08
C LEU A 488 -16.32 -40.97 -12.75
N GLY A 489 -16.34 -41.36 -11.47
CA GLY A 489 -17.30 -42.34 -11.00
C GLY A 489 -18.70 -41.74 -10.94
N GLU A 490 -19.72 -42.54 -10.63
CA GLU A 490 -21.11 -42.10 -10.50
C GLU A 490 -21.36 -41.13 -9.32
N VAL A 491 -20.34 -40.85 -8.50
CA VAL A 491 -20.46 -40.00 -7.31
C VAL A 491 -20.42 -38.54 -7.73
N VAL A 492 -21.58 -37.89 -7.71
CA VAL A 492 -21.72 -36.44 -7.78
C VAL A 492 -21.24 -35.86 -6.45
N VAL A 493 -20.29 -34.92 -6.51
CA VAL A 493 -19.77 -34.23 -5.33
C VAL A 493 -20.05 -32.75 -5.45
N ASP A 494 -20.68 -32.20 -4.43
CA ASP A 494 -21.01 -30.78 -4.35
C ASP A 494 -19.96 -30.06 -3.51
N LEU A 495 -19.59 -28.85 -3.93
CA LEU A 495 -18.75 -27.94 -3.16
C LEU A 495 -19.58 -26.68 -2.88
N PRO A 496 -20.53 -26.74 -1.92
CA PRO A 496 -21.53 -25.71 -1.76
C PRO A 496 -20.91 -24.36 -1.38
N HIS A 497 -19.79 -24.35 -0.66
CA HIS A 497 -19.13 -23.14 -0.18
C HIS A 497 -18.01 -22.62 -1.10
N LEU A 498 -17.76 -23.25 -2.25
CA LEU A 498 -16.67 -22.82 -3.14
C LEU A 498 -17.02 -21.49 -3.80
N GLU A 499 -16.26 -20.45 -3.46
CA GLU A 499 -16.42 -19.08 -3.94
C GLU A 499 -15.41 -18.75 -5.06
N CYS A 500 -14.20 -19.32 -5.00
CA CYS A 500 -13.10 -19.02 -5.91
C CYS A 500 -12.41 -20.29 -6.44
N LEU A 501 -12.36 -20.42 -7.77
CA LEU A 501 -11.73 -21.56 -8.45
C LEU A 501 -10.75 -21.08 -9.52
N HIS A 502 -9.46 -21.33 -9.35
CA HIS A 502 -8.43 -21.05 -10.36
C HIS A 502 -7.81 -22.35 -10.86
N LEU A 503 -7.77 -22.53 -12.19
CA LEU A 503 -7.21 -23.70 -12.85
C LEU A 503 -6.17 -23.28 -13.89
N TYR A 504 -4.89 -23.34 -13.53
CA TYR A 504 -3.77 -23.00 -14.40
C TYR A 504 -3.19 -24.27 -15.02
N GLU A 505 -3.23 -24.40 -16.35
CA GLU A 505 -2.80 -25.64 -17.04
C GLU A 505 -3.44 -26.95 -16.54
N PRO A 506 -4.76 -26.98 -16.22
CA PRO A 506 -5.40 -28.20 -15.77
C PRO A 506 -5.39 -29.24 -16.89
N GLY A 507 -5.24 -30.52 -16.54
CA GLY A 507 -5.62 -31.58 -17.46
C GLY A 507 -7.10 -31.43 -17.86
N VAL A 508 -7.44 -31.76 -19.10
CA VAL A 508 -8.80 -31.66 -19.69
C VAL A 508 -9.87 -32.22 -18.75
N ASP A 509 -9.59 -33.35 -18.11
CA ASP A 509 -10.54 -34.04 -17.24
C ASP A 509 -10.77 -33.31 -15.90
N LEU A 510 -9.81 -32.51 -15.44
CA LEU A 510 -9.93 -31.73 -14.21
C LEU A 510 -10.89 -30.54 -14.39
N THR A 511 -10.83 -29.84 -15.52
CA THR A 511 -11.83 -28.81 -15.83
C THR A 511 -13.23 -29.41 -15.98
N LYS A 512 -13.34 -30.58 -16.63
CA LYS A 512 -14.63 -31.30 -16.74
C LYS A 512 -15.17 -31.71 -15.38
N LEU A 513 -14.31 -32.19 -14.47
CA LEU A 513 -14.69 -32.52 -13.10
C LEU A 513 -15.40 -31.33 -12.43
N PHE A 514 -14.77 -30.15 -12.41
CA PHE A 514 -15.37 -28.97 -11.77
C PHE A 514 -16.58 -28.41 -12.53
N ARG A 515 -16.65 -28.57 -13.86
CA ARG A 515 -17.85 -28.23 -14.64
C ARG A 515 -19.05 -29.05 -14.17
N ASP A 516 -18.85 -30.35 -13.92
CA ASP A 516 -19.92 -31.29 -13.57
C ASP A 516 -20.31 -31.23 -12.08
N MET A 517 -19.51 -30.56 -11.24
CA MET A 517 -19.85 -30.30 -9.82
C MET A 517 -20.86 -29.17 -9.67
N ASN A 518 -21.71 -29.27 -8.64
CA ASN A 518 -22.57 -28.17 -8.24
C ASN A 518 -21.80 -27.13 -7.41
N LEU A 519 -21.62 -25.95 -8.01
CA LEU A 519 -20.88 -24.82 -7.42
C LEU A 519 -21.83 -23.60 -7.28
N PRO A 520 -22.73 -23.57 -6.29
CA PRO A 520 -23.78 -22.54 -6.20
C PRO A 520 -23.24 -21.16 -5.76
N HIS A 521 -22.14 -21.12 -5.01
CA HIS A 521 -21.53 -19.89 -4.50
C HIS A 521 -20.31 -19.40 -5.29
N LEU A 522 -20.01 -20.02 -6.45
CA LEU A 522 -18.85 -19.63 -7.25
C LEU A 522 -19.01 -18.19 -7.77
N ARG A 523 -18.10 -17.30 -7.37
CA ARG A 523 -18.03 -15.89 -7.79
C ARG A 523 -16.77 -15.56 -8.58
N GLU A 524 -15.69 -16.31 -8.40
CA GLU A 524 -14.44 -16.07 -9.11
C GLU A 524 -13.97 -17.32 -9.85
N PHE A 525 -13.62 -17.15 -11.12
CA PHE A 525 -12.99 -18.19 -11.91
C PHE A 525 -11.70 -17.68 -12.55
N GLY A 526 -10.61 -18.44 -12.38
CA GLY A 526 -9.29 -18.13 -12.92
C GLY A 526 -8.79 -19.24 -13.84
N PHE A 527 -8.11 -18.89 -14.94
CA PHE A 527 -7.52 -19.89 -15.82
C PHE A 527 -6.35 -19.35 -16.64
N LYS A 528 -5.58 -20.26 -17.25
CA LYS A 528 -4.54 -19.94 -18.24
C LYS A 528 -5.07 -20.25 -19.66
N PRO A 529 -5.08 -19.29 -20.60
CA PRO A 529 -5.62 -19.46 -21.94
C PRO A 529 -4.62 -20.23 -22.84
N THR A 530 -4.72 -21.55 -22.83
CA THR A 530 -4.03 -22.44 -23.78
C THR A 530 -5.03 -22.99 -24.80
N SER A 531 -4.59 -23.36 -26.00
CA SER A 531 -5.46 -24.01 -27.00
C SER A 531 -6.17 -25.24 -26.45
N GLN A 532 -5.48 -26.06 -25.64
CA GLN A 532 -6.05 -27.24 -25.00
C GLN A 532 -7.14 -26.90 -23.97
N ALA A 533 -6.95 -25.81 -23.21
CA ALA A 533 -7.91 -25.36 -22.21
C ALA A 533 -9.12 -24.63 -22.82
N ALA A 534 -9.00 -24.07 -24.03
CA ALA A 534 -10.04 -23.25 -24.64
C ALA A 534 -11.42 -23.92 -24.70
N VAL A 535 -11.47 -25.19 -25.11
CA VAL A 535 -12.73 -25.94 -25.23
C VAL A 535 -13.32 -26.24 -23.86
N THR A 536 -12.50 -26.72 -22.91
CA THR A 536 -12.99 -27.11 -21.59
C THR A 536 -13.37 -25.92 -20.72
N VAL A 537 -12.62 -24.82 -20.80
CA VAL A 537 -12.95 -23.56 -20.12
C VAL A 537 -14.26 -23.00 -20.67
N LEU A 538 -14.46 -23.00 -21.99
CA LEU A 538 -15.71 -22.54 -22.58
C LEU A 538 -16.90 -23.38 -22.09
N ASP A 539 -16.75 -24.70 -22.03
CA ASP A 539 -17.78 -25.59 -21.49
C ASP A 539 -18.04 -25.37 -19.99
N PHE A 540 -17.01 -25.05 -19.22
CA PHE A 540 -17.16 -24.66 -17.82
C PHE A 540 -17.96 -23.35 -17.68
N LEU A 541 -17.61 -22.33 -18.46
CA LEU A 541 -18.28 -21.03 -18.42
C LEU A 541 -19.73 -21.10 -18.90
N LYS A 542 -20.09 -22.01 -19.82
CA LYS A 542 -21.50 -22.24 -20.18
C LYS A 542 -22.35 -22.68 -18.98
N VAL A 543 -21.77 -23.41 -18.02
CA VAL A 543 -22.49 -23.95 -16.85
C VAL A 543 -22.46 -22.94 -15.69
N HIS A 544 -21.29 -22.37 -15.40
CA HIS A 544 -21.10 -21.57 -14.18
C HIS A 544 -20.87 -20.08 -14.44
N GLY A 545 -20.63 -19.66 -15.68
CA GLY A 545 -20.21 -18.28 -16.01
C GLY A 545 -21.20 -17.20 -15.61
N ALA A 546 -22.50 -17.48 -15.64
CA ALA A 546 -23.54 -16.54 -15.18
C ALA A 546 -23.48 -16.24 -13.67
N LYS A 547 -22.74 -17.02 -12.87
CA LYS A 547 -22.61 -16.83 -11.41
C LYS A 547 -21.43 -15.94 -11.02
N LEU A 548 -20.52 -15.69 -11.98
CA LEU A 548 -19.23 -15.07 -11.74
C LEU A 548 -19.33 -13.55 -11.67
N ASP A 549 -18.65 -12.97 -10.68
CA ASP A 549 -18.42 -11.54 -10.50
C ASP A 549 -17.00 -11.15 -10.98
N VAL A 550 -16.05 -12.09 -10.89
CA VAL A 550 -14.64 -11.89 -11.21
C VAL A 550 -14.15 -12.97 -12.18
N LEU A 551 -13.50 -12.54 -13.27
CA LEU A 551 -12.81 -13.44 -14.19
C LEU A 551 -11.30 -13.14 -14.18
N THR A 552 -10.50 -14.15 -13.85
CA THR A 552 -9.04 -14.04 -13.77
C THR A 552 -8.38 -14.79 -14.93
N ILE A 553 -7.45 -14.14 -15.62
CA ILE A 553 -6.78 -14.68 -16.80
C ILE A 553 -5.28 -14.55 -16.62
N ASN A 554 -4.59 -15.68 -16.59
CA ASN A 554 -3.14 -15.72 -16.51
C ASN A 554 -2.53 -15.70 -17.90
N LEU A 555 -1.90 -14.58 -18.26
CA LEU A 555 -1.32 -14.30 -19.58
C LEU A 555 0.20 -14.53 -19.64
N GLU A 556 0.79 -15.26 -18.69
CA GLU A 556 2.24 -15.52 -18.65
C GLU A 556 2.75 -16.33 -19.87
N SER A 557 1.88 -17.05 -20.56
CA SER A 557 2.17 -17.76 -21.82
C SER A 557 0.86 -18.15 -22.49
N TYR A 558 0.21 -17.17 -23.12
CA TYR A 558 -1.03 -17.41 -23.83
C TYR A 558 -0.78 -17.90 -25.26
N ASP A 559 -1.70 -18.71 -25.75
CA ASP A 559 -1.72 -19.16 -27.14
C ASP A 559 -2.46 -18.11 -27.98
N GLU A 560 -1.81 -17.56 -29.02
CA GLU A 560 -2.44 -16.58 -29.93
C GLU A 560 -3.68 -17.14 -30.64
N ASP A 561 -3.80 -18.46 -30.73
CA ASP A 561 -4.98 -19.12 -31.29
C ASP A 561 -6.17 -19.21 -30.32
N PHE A 562 -5.99 -18.76 -29.07
CA PHE A 562 -7.08 -18.64 -28.11
C PHE A 562 -8.07 -17.55 -28.52
N LYS A 563 -9.08 -17.95 -29.29
CA LYS A 563 -10.02 -17.04 -29.97
C LYS A 563 -11.50 -17.28 -29.59
N GLN A 564 -11.78 -17.97 -28.48
CA GLN A 564 -13.14 -18.29 -28.06
C GLN A 564 -13.81 -17.09 -27.35
N PRO A 565 -15.07 -16.72 -27.67
CA PRO A 565 -15.73 -15.54 -27.11
C PRO A 565 -16.20 -15.78 -25.66
N LEU A 566 -15.28 -15.77 -24.70
CA LEU A 566 -15.58 -16.17 -23.31
C LEU A 566 -16.62 -15.28 -22.62
N PHE A 567 -16.61 -13.98 -22.93
CA PHE A 567 -17.51 -13.00 -22.32
C PHE A 567 -18.99 -13.22 -22.64
N ASP A 568 -19.29 -13.91 -23.74
CA ASP A 568 -20.67 -14.25 -24.09
C ASP A 568 -21.31 -15.22 -23.06
N HIS A 569 -20.52 -15.84 -22.19
CA HIS A 569 -20.96 -16.79 -21.18
C HIS A 569 -20.86 -16.27 -19.73
N CYS A 570 -20.39 -15.03 -19.53
CA CYS A 570 -20.14 -14.47 -18.20
C CYS A 570 -20.82 -13.11 -17.97
N PRO A 571 -22.13 -12.96 -18.21
CA PRO A 571 -22.78 -11.65 -18.32
C PRO A 571 -22.71 -10.77 -17.07
N ASN A 572 -22.45 -11.35 -15.90
CA ASN A 572 -22.45 -10.68 -14.60
C ASN A 572 -21.05 -10.28 -14.11
N VAL A 573 -19.99 -10.58 -14.87
CA VAL A 573 -18.63 -10.24 -14.45
C VAL A 573 -18.46 -8.72 -14.39
N THR A 574 -18.07 -8.22 -13.23
CA THR A 574 -17.80 -6.80 -12.96
C THR A 574 -16.31 -6.47 -12.98
N GLU A 575 -15.45 -7.46 -12.69
CA GLU A 575 -14.00 -7.27 -12.65
C GLU A 575 -13.27 -8.33 -13.51
N LEU A 576 -12.38 -7.85 -14.38
CA LEU A 576 -11.46 -8.68 -15.15
C LEU A 576 -10.05 -8.55 -14.57
N ARG A 577 -9.48 -9.64 -14.07
CA ARG A 577 -8.10 -9.68 -13.56
C ARG A 577 -7.16 -10.28 -14.61
N LEU A 578 -6.11 -9.55 -15.00
CA LEU A 578 -5.10 -10.03 -15.95
C LEU A 578 -3.79 -10.27 -15.20
N GLU A 579 -3.50 -11.52 -14.88
CA GLU A 579 -2.25 -11.92 -14.25
C GLU A 579 -1.14 -12.04 -15.30
N THR A 580 0.02 -11.46 -15.02
CA THR A 580 1.17 -11.42 -15.93
C THR A 580 2.48 -11.57 -15.14
N THR A 581 3.60 -11.78 -15.82
CA THR A 581 4.95 -11.88 -15.23
C THR A 581 5.58 -10.52 -14.89
N GLY A 582 4.78 -9.52 -14.54
CA GLY A 582 5.26 -8.17 -14.21
C GLY A 582 5.03 -7.11 -15.30
N TRP A 583 4.67 -7.53 -16.51
CA TRP A 583 4.40 -6.66 -17.65
C TRP A 583 2.89 -6.48 -17.86
N VAL A 584 2.47 -5.35 -18.41
CA VAL A 584 1.09 -5.21 -18.89
C VAL A 584 0.93 -6.00 -20.20
N PRO A 585 -0.18 -6.72 -20.42
CA PRO A 585 -0.35 -7.44 -21.67
C PRO A 585 -0.59 -6.45 -22.82
N SER A 586 -0.12 -6.75 -24.03
CA SER A 586 -0.38 -5.90 -25.21
C SER A 586 -1.83 -6.00 -25.70
N LEU A 587 -2.51 -7.12 -25.42
CA LEU A 587 -3.89 -7.37 -25.84
C LEU A 587 -4.63 -8.34 -24.90
N ILE A 588 -5.95 -8.45 -25.08
CA ILE A 588 -6.82 -9.46 -24.47
C ILE A 588 -7.27 -10.43 -25.58
N PRO A 589 -6.77 -11.70 -25.63
CA PRO A 589 -6.82 -12.55 -26.84
C PRO A 589 -8.20 -12.79 -27.48
N PHE A 590 -9.26 -12.87 -26.67
CA PHE A 590 -10.61 -13.18 -27.12
C PHE A 590 -11.52 -11.95 -27.25
N LEU A 591 -11.04 -10.75 -26.90
CA LEU A 591 -11.88 -9.56 -26.83
C LEU A 591 -12.48 -9.20 -28.19
N ALA A 592 -11.67 -9.28 -29.25
CA ALA A 592 -12.08 -8.89 -30.61
C ALA A 592 -13.29 -9.71 -31.10
N LYS A 593 -13.38 -10.99 -30.69
CA LYS A 593 -14.46 -11.91 -31.07
C LYS A 593 -15.64 -11.92 -30.10
N SER A 594 -15.47 -11.37 -28.91
CA SER A 594 -16.53 -11.31 -27.90
C SER A 594 -17.54 -10.21 -28.21
N LYS A 595 -18.78 -10.38 -27.76
CA LYS A 595 -19.75 -9.28 -27.76
C LYS A 595 -19.35 -8.20 -26.74
N PRO A 596 -19.84 -6.96 -26.88
CA PRO A 596 -19.70 -5.95 -25.84
C PRO A 596 -20.18 -6.47 -24.48
N HIS A 597 -19.34 -6.32 -23.45
CA HIS A 597 -19.65 -6.79 -22.11
C HIS A 597 -20.33 -5.67 -21.30
N PRO A 598 -21.58 -5.84 -20.85
CA PRO A 598 -22.37 -4.75 -20.27
C PRO A 598 -21.96 -4.38 -18.82
N CYS A 599 -21.28 -5.27 -18.09
CA CYS A 599 -21.05 -5.11 -16.65
C CYS A 599 -19.59 -4.93 -16.21
N ILE A 600 -18.58 -5.06 -17.09
CA ILE A 600 -17.16 -4.96 -16.67
C ILE A 600 -16.83 -3.50 -16.39
N GLU A 601 -16.80 -3.14 -15.12
CA GLU A 601 -16.51 -1.79 -14.62
C GLU A 601 -15.03 -1.58 -14.33
N ARG A 602 -14.30 -2.67 -14.05
CA ARG A 602 -12.90 -2.65 -13.63
C ARG A 602 -12.06 -3.70 -14.35
N ILE A 603 -10.86 -3.30 -14.78
CA ILE A 603 -9.76 -4.22 -15.10
C ILE A 603 -8.70 -4.09 -14.01
N THR A 604 -8.24 -5.21 -13.47
CA THR A 604 -7.20 -5.25 -12.44
C THR A 604 -5.96 -5.96 -12.99
N LEU A 605 -4.79 -5.36 -12.80
CA LEU A 605 -3.48 -5.89 -13.17
C LEU A 605 -2.73 -6.23 -11.89
N PRO A 606 -2.79 -7.47 -11.41
CA PRO A 606 -2.31 -7.78 -10.08
C PRO A 606 -0.79 -7.61 -9.98
N ARG A 607 -0.06 -8.10 -10.99
CA ARG A 607 1.41 -8.18 -10.97
C ARG A 607 2.10 -7.10 -11.82
N ALA A 608 1.37 -6.38 -12.68
CA ALA A 608 1.96 -5.37 -13.53
C ALA A 608 2.55 -4.22 -12.69
N GLY A 609 3.78 -3.82 -13.00
CA GLY A 609 4.43 -2.68 -12.38
C GLY A 609 4.25 -1.39 -13.19
N LEU A 610 4.08 -0.27 -12.50
CA LEU A 610 4.24 1.11 -12.98
C LEU A 610 5.32 1.88 -12.19
N GLY A 611 6.01 1.19 -11.27
CA GLY A 611 7.00 1.74 -10.36
C GLY A 611 8.31 2.16 -11.01
N ARG A 612 9.07 2.96 -10.27
CA ARG A 612 10.38 3.50 -10.67
C ARG A 612 11.44 2.40 -10.60
N GLN A 613 11.84 1.84 -11.74
CA GLN A 613 13.00 0.96 -11.79
C GLN A 613 14.28 1.79 -11.76
N TYR A 614 14.73 2.18 -10.56
CA TYR A 614 16.04 2.80 -10.40
C TYR A 614 17.14 1.77 -10.64
N GLY A 615 18.00 2.04 -11.62
CA GLY A 615 19.35 1.46 -11.70
C GLY A 615 19.42 -0.03 -12.05
N THR A 616 18.32 -0.77 -11.94
CA THR A 616 18.14 -2.04 -12.64
C THR A 616 17.44 -1.72 -13.94
N GLY A 617 18.18 -1.23 -14.94
CA GLY A 617 17.74 -1.53 -16.30
C GLY A 617 17.53 -3.04 -16.30
N ILE A 618 16.29 -3.51 -16.49
CA ILE A 618 16.06 -4.94 -16.58
C ILE A 618 16.87 -5.35 -17.79
N VAL A 619 18.00 -5.99 -17.53
CA VAL A 619 18.77 -6.70 -18.54
C VAL A 619 17.90 -7.90 -18.89
N LEU A 620 16.96 -7.67 -19.80
CA LEU A 620 16.41 -8.78 -20.55
C LEU A 620 17.56 -9.25 -21.42
N GLY A 621 18.07 -10.43 -21.10
CA GLY A 621 18.83 -11.18 -22.08
C GLY A 621 17.86 -11.44 -23.22
N ASP A 622 18.06 -10.75 -24.34
CA ASP A 622 17.53 -11.20 -25.62
C ASP A 622 17.90 -12.69 -25.75
N PRO A 623 17.04 -13.58 -26.27
CA PRO A 623 17.45 -14.94 -26.64
C PRO A 623 18.77 -15.01 -27.42
N ASP A 624 19.16 -13.93 -28.12
CA ASP A 624 20.44 -13.79 -28.83
C ASP A 624 21.61 -13.23 -27.97
N GLY A 625 21.41 -13.02 -26.66
CA GLY A 625 22.43 -12.52 -25.72
C GLY A 625 22.63 -11.00 -25.70
N GLY A 626 21.83 -10.25 -26.45
CA GLY A 626 21.82 -8.78 -26.44
C GLY A 626 21.14 -8.22 -25.18
N ILE A 627 21.72 -7.21 -24.56
CA ILE A 627 21.12 -6.48 -23.44
C ILE A 627 20.36 -5.28 -24.03
N GLY A 628 19.06 -5.46 -24.30
CA GLY A 628 18.18 -4.38 -24.75
C GLY A 628 17.58 -3.65 -23.56
N ILE A 629 17.66 -2.31 -23.54
CA ILE A 629 16.90 -1.48 -22.60
C ILE A 629 15.57 -1.17 -23.28
N LEU A 630 14.51 -1.92 -22.93
CA LEU A 630 13.16 -1.61 -23.38
C LEU A 630 12.62 -0.40 -22.61
N ASP A 631 11.92 0.50 -23.30
CA ASP A 631 11.20 1.59 -22.67
C ASP A 631 10.04 1.00 -21.86
N PRO A 632 10.01 1.14 -20.51
CA PRO A 632 8.93 0.59 -19.69
C PRO A 632 7.56 1.18 -20.03
N LEU A 633 7.49 2.31 -20.75
CA LEU A 633 6.25 2.93 -21.19
C LEU A 633 5.63 2.24 -22.42
N GLU A 634 6.43 1.60 -23.28
CA GLU A 634 5.96 1.06 -24.56
C GLU A 634 4.84 0.01 -24.39
N PRO A 635 4.96 -1.03 -23.54
CA PRO A 635 3.87 -1.99 -23.32
C PRO A 635 2.59 -1.34 -22.78
N TRP A 636 2.72 -0.30 -21.96
CA TRP A 636 1.57 0.44 -21.43
C TRP A 636 0.88 1.28 -22.49
N VAL A 637 1.64 1.93 -23.38
CA VAL A 637 1.08 2.68 -24.50
C VAL A 637 0.29 1.75 -25.41
N GLU A 638 0.84 0.57 -25.75
CA GLU A 638 0.13 -0.43 -26.55
C GLU A 638 -1.16 -0.88 -25.88
N PHE A 639 -1.11 -1.20 -24.57
CA PHE A 639 -2.29 -1.65 -23.85
C PHE A 639 -3.37 -0.56 -23.74
N VAL A 640 -2.99 0.69 -23.47
CA VAL A 640 -3.94 1.81 -23.43
C VAL A 640 -4.55 2.06 -24.80
N GLN A 641 -3.76 1.98 -25.88
CA GLN A 641 -4.28 2.06 -27.25
C GLN A 641 -5.23 0.90 -27.56
N PHE A 642 -4.91 -0.32 -27.12
CA PHE A 642 -5.78 -1.48 -27.24
C PHE A 642 -7.13 -1.26 -26.53
N LEU A 643 -7.12 -0.76 -25.29
CA LEU A 643 -8.35 -0.43 -24.54
C LEU A 643 -9.15 0.68 -25.22
N SER A 644 -8.47 1.70 -25.73
CA SER A 644 -9.10 2.80 -26.50
C SER A 644 -9.81 2.27 -27.74
N LYS A 645 -9.12 1.42 -28.52
CA LYS A 645 -9.64 0.82 -29.76
C LYS A 645 -10.85 -0.08 -29.52
N HIS A 646 -10.91 -0.76 -28.37
CA HIS A 646 -11.99 -1.68 -28.00
C HIS A 646 -12.91 -1.11 -26.93
N ARG A 647 -13.04 0.23 -26.83
CA ARG A 647 -13.88 0.88 -25.83
C ARG A 647 -15.37 0.50 -25.97
N ASP A 648 -15.80 0.17 -27.19
CA ASP A 648 -17.11 -0.36 -27.53
C ASP A 648 -17.37 -1.73 -26.90
N LYS A 649 -16.32 -2.53 -26.67
CA LYS A 649 -16.41 -3.84 -26.02
C LYS A 649 -16.58 -3.76 -24.51
N PHE A 650 -16.24 -2.62 -23.92
CA PHE A 650 -16.32 -2.37 -22.49
C PHE A 650 -17.08 -1.08 -22.17
N PRO A 651 -18.36 -0.94 -22.54
CA PRO A 651 -19.11 0.32 -22.44
C PRO A 651 -19.09 0.95 -21.05
N VAL A 652 -19.11 0.14 -19.97
CA VAL A 652 -19.13 0.62 -18.58
C VAL A 652 -17.77 0.61 -17.87
N LEU A 653 -16.67 0.33 -18.58
CA LEU A 653 -15.34 0.33 -17.96
C LEU A 653 -14.97 1.75 -17.50
N THR A 654 -14.76 1.90 -16.20
CA THR A 654 -14.42 3.17 -15.55
C THR A 654 -13.07 3.15 -14.84
N GLU A 655 -12.50 1.97 -14.58
CA GLU A 655 -11.28 1.85 -13.77
C GLU A 655 -10.30 0.79 -14.32
N LEU A 656 -9.03 1.17 -14.42
CA LEU A 656 -7.90 0.27 -14.54
C LEU A 656 -7.11 0.32 -13.22
N ARG A 657 -7.05 -0.80 -12.50
CA ARG A 657 -6.41 -0.90 -11.19
C ARG A 657 -5.10 -1.68 -11.28
N VAL A 658 -4.04 -1.17 -10.66
CA VAL A 658 -2.73 -1.82 -10.63
C VAL A 658 -2.38 -2.19 -9.20
N LEU A 659 -2.18 -3.50 -8.93
CA LEU A 659 -1.84 -3.99 -7.59
C LEU A 659 -0.35 -4.26 -7.40
N GLY A 660 0.42 -4.24 -8.49
CA GLY A 660 1.86 -4.46 -8.50
C GLY A 660 2.63 -3.25 -7.95
N ASP A 661 3.94 -3.20 -8.24
CA ASP A 661 4.75 -2.07 -7.82
C ASP A 661 4.30 -0.81 -8.56
N PHE A 662 3.83 0.16 -7.78
CA PHE A 662 3.11 1.32 -8.26
C PHE A 662 3.35 2.45 -7.27
N ALA A 663 3.76 3.61 -7.76
CA ALA A 663 3.85 4.82 -6.94
C ALA A 663 3.41 6.03 -7.75
N TRP A 664 2.43 6.78 -7.23
CA TRP A 664 2.11 8.09 -7.78
C TRP A 664 3.29 9.06 -7.57
N PRO A 665 3.50 10.01 -8.49
CA PRO A 665 4.35 11.14 -8.19
C PRO A 665 3.83 11.86 -6.94
N VAL A 666 4.74 12.35 -6.10
CA VAL A 666 4.43 13.11 -4.88
C VAL A 666 4.64 14.62 -5.05
N ASN A 667 5.19 15.05 -6.19
CA ASN A 667 5.44 16.45 -6.50
C ASN A 667 5.45 16.72 -8.02
N GLN A 668 5.44 18.01 -8.40
CA GLN A 668 5.37 18.46 -9.79
C GLN A 668 6.58 18.02 -10.63
N TRP A 669 7.76 17.97 -10.04
CA TRP A 669 8.97 17.53 -10.74
C TRP A 669 8.88 16.07 -11.15
N GLN A 670 8.41 15.19 -10.26
CA GLN A 670 8.20 13.78 -10.58
C GLN A 670 7.13 13.62 -11.65
N TYR A 671 6.04 14.40 -11.56
CA TYR A 671 5.00 14.46 -12.56
C TYR A 671 5.53 14.86 -13.96
N ARG A 672 6.47 15.81 -14.04
CA ARG A 672 7.07 16.27 -15.30
C ARG A 672 8.12 15.30 -15.86
N LYS A 673 8.71 14.42 -15.05
CA LYS A 673 9.65 13.39 -15.49
C LYS A 673 8.94 12.12 -15.96
N SER A 674 8.26 12.23 -17.10
CA SER A 674 7.49 11.13 -17.71
C SER A 674 8.34 9.92 -18.10
N ASP A 675 9.63 10.12 -18.33
CA ASP A 675 10.64 9.09 -18.58
C ASP A 675 10.92 8.22 -17.35
N VAL A 676 10.70 8.75 -16.14
CA VAL A 676 10.95 8.07 -14.87
C VAL A 676 9.64 7.59 -14.23
N TRP A 677 8.53 8.30 -14.45
CA TRP A 677 7.24 8.07 -13.81
C TRP A 677 6.14 7.76 -14.84
N VAL A 678 6.17 6.54 -15.35
CA VAL A 678 5.26 5.99 -16.38
C VAL A 678 3.78 6.16 -16.00
N ALA A 679 3.44 6.05 -14.70
CA ALA A 679 2.08 6.13 -14.18
C ALA A 679 1.33 7.40 -14.63
N THR A 680 2.01 8.55 -14.71
CA THR A 680 1.39 9.82 -15.12
C THR A 680 0.92 9.78 -16.56
N SER A 681 1.80 9.38 -17.48
CA SER A 681 1.50 9.29 -18.90
C SER A 681 0.36 8.31 -19.17
N VAL A 682 0.39 7.16 -18.48
CA VAL A 682 -0.66 6.15 -18.55
C VAL A 682 -1.99 6.68 -18.03
N ALA A 683 -2.00 7.38 -16.89
CA ALA A 683 -3.21 7.97 -16.32
C ALA A 683 -3.84 9.02 -17.25
N LEU A 684 -3.02 9.90 -17.86
CA LEU A 684 -3.50 10.89 -18.83
C LEU A 684 -4.05 10.22 -20.10
N ALA A 685 -3.40 9.18 -20.59
CA ALA A 685 -3.85 8.45 -21.76
C ALA A 685 -5.18 7.69 -21.51
N LEU A 686 -5.34 7.08 -20.33
CA LEU A 686 -6.59 6.43 -19.91
C LEU A 686 -7.71 7.45 -19.66
N HIS A 687 -7.40 8.63 -19.15
CA HIS A 687 -8.41 9.66 -18.95
C HIS A 687 -9.09 10.09 -20.25
N LYS A 688 -8.33 10.16 -21.36
CA LYS A 688 -8.87 10.45 -22.69
C LYS A 688 -9.93 9.42 -23.13
N THR A 689 -9.93 8.22 -22.55
CA THR A 689 -10.92 7.15 -22.81
C THR A 689 -11.98 7.02 -21.69
N SER A 690 -12.03 8.00 -20.78
CA SER A 690 -12.89 7.99 -19.58
C SER A 690 -12.63 6.82 -18.64
N ILE A 691 -11.38 6.32 -18.58
CA ILE A 691 -10.94 5.28 -17.65
C ILE A 691 -10.01 5.92 -16.61
N ALA A 692 -10.28 5.70 -15.33
CA ALA A 692 -9.41 6.14 -14.25
C ALA A 692 -8.32 5.09 -13.99
N LEU A 693 -7.06 5.53 -13.87
CA LEU A 693 -5.99 4.70 -13.31
C LEU A 693 -6.10 4.72 -11.78
N ALA A 694 -6.08 3.55 -11.14
CA ALA A 694 -6.11 3.39 -9.70
C ALA A 694 -4.96 2.53 -9.20
N ASP A 695 -4.44 2.84 -8.02
CA ASP A 695 -3.43 2.04 -7.34
C ASP A 695 -4.05 0.88 -6.53
N LYS A 696 -3.19 0.13 -5.82
CA LYS A 696 -3.60 -1.00 -4.98
C LYS A 696 -4.56 -0.64 -3.83
N THR A 697 -4.61 0.62 -3.42
CA THR A 697 -5.53 1.11 -2.38
C THR A 697 -6.88 1.56 -2.96
N GLY A 698 -7.02 1.54 -4.29
CA GLY A 698 -8.16 2.11 -4.99
C GLY A 698 -8.10 3.63 -5.13
N THR A 699 -6.97 4.26 -4.80
CA THR A 699 -6.81 5.70 -5.02
C THR A 699 -6.72 5.97 -6.52
N ARG A 700 -7.68 6.73 -7.03
CA ARG A 700 -7.75 7.12 -8.45
C ARG A 700 -6.88 8.35 -8.71
N TRP A 701 -6.29 8.40 -9.90
CA TRP A 701 -5.73 9.63 -10.43
C TRP A 701 -6.84 10.63 -10.73
N CYS A 702 -6.87 11.76 -10.04
CA CYS A 702 -7.86 12.82 -10.22
C CYS A 702 -7.28 14.09 -10.86
N ARG A 703 -5.99 14.07 -11.22
CA ARG A 703 -5.25 15.25 -11.62
C ARG A 703 -5.11 15.35 -13.14
N PHE A 704 -6.01 16.10 -13.77
CA PHE A 704 -6.00 16.30 -15.21
C PHE A 704 -5.66 17.76 -15.52
N ASP A 705 -4.44 18.01 -16.00
CA ASP A 705 -4.05 19.34 -16.47
C ASP A 705 -4.79 19.62 -17.79
N LEU A 706 -5.79 20.52 -17.74
CA LEU A 706 -6.58 20.92 -18.92
C LEU A 706 -5.76 21.63 -20.01
N ASN A 707 -4.54 22.09 -19.69
CA ASN A 707 -3.71 22.88 -20.60
C ASN A 707 -2.76 22.04 -21.48
N ASN A 708 -2.77 20.71 -21.36
CA ASN A 708 -1.97 19.78 -22.17
C ASN A 708 -2.82 18.84 -23.05
N THR A 709 -4.11 19.13 -23.19
CA THR A 709 -5.03 18.52 -24.18
C THR A 709 -5.55 19.60 -25.09
#